data_AF-A0A5C1WDT8-F1
#
_entry.id   AF-A0A5C1WDT8-F1
#
_cell.length_a   1.000
_cell.length_b   1.000
_cell.length_c   1.000
_cell.angle_alpha   90.00
_cell.angle_beta   90.00
_cell.angle_gamma   90.00
#
_symmetry.space_group_name_H-M   'P 1'
#
loop_
_entity.id
_entity.type
_entity.pdbx_description
1 polymer ?
#
loop_
_entity_poly.entity_id
_entity_poly.type
_entity_poly.pdbx_seq_one_letter_code
_entity_poly.pdbx_strand_id
1 'polypeptide(L)'
;MEGVVLDALTGSADGGGPLWGRFDPDWYRRTYPIAADQADPLEFYLTQGMKLGHSPNRYFDEAFYVSEHEQVAQEIAEGRITCGFEHYCRSGRNERSAHWLFEPGFYRQLHADLTDAALIKGGFTNLYDHYLKRGAQEGRQAHLLFSPQIYRQHMADTIGHPVPNGVAAFQHYLGWIDEGGGDVTTSPYFDAAWYYLHYPEVEQAVADQQFKCALHHYLSNPDPSAFDPLEHFRERFYVERYGDIEKVIGKGKWFRNAYLHFLRYGQHELRNPTNYINLQYYWARRSSVVVNAELAKVVDPFAHLLTVGLLKGLPFAPTGAPIDVPEKQARALFLSHAENMVPQHARRPIDFTVKGRADVCAIVVVHNHLAMTLMTLASLRDNYAGALQLILVDSGSTDEVKQIQRYVTGVVHLRFETNIGFIHGCNSALLHANAPFILFLNNDVRLSTGAIAAAMARLEADPQIGVVGAKVIRTNEKLQEAGCIIWRDGKTNGYMRDWAPLSPEANFVRDVDFVSGVFLMTRADLIAQIGGFDPQFAPAYYEDADLCLQVWKEGYRVVYDPNVVVYHYEYGSSRDSGAAFGLMHKNQKAFHAKHFQALKHRFPNTPEALLEARFAGRTQPKILYIEDYIPLRSLGAGAVRSNDLIRVMAEAGYQVTVFPVHGTAAPIAEIYADFPDNVEIVHDLNHHDFNKFINDRKNYFDCIWICRAHNLNFLYGYLEDLNLNPNKTSVILDTEAIFSLREELQAKRENKPFDLGEAMAREFQHGHFCQEIVTVSPSEAEVLHKFGFPHARVVGTYRPVIPTPRSFEDRAGLVFVGSLYAENTPNYDSLNWFIEEILPRVEAELGWETRLNLVGHVAPGLALDRFRAHSRVTWHGPVADLTPIYDACRIAIAPTRFAAGTPYKVYEAASFGVPTVVTDLLARQLGWKHEQEVLAVPVDDAEGFAAAIVRLYRSEELWLRLRQGCRDRLESEHSKDRYREALSHVLPALDRSR
;
A
#
# COMPACT_ATOMS: atom_id res chain seq x y z
N MET A 1 33.24 -24.45 51.21
CA MET A 1 32.23 -23.49 50.76
C MET A 1 32.81 -22.09 50.63
N GLU A 2 33.65 -21.65 51.57
CA GLU A 2 34.00 -20.22 51.74
C GLU A 2 34.96 -19.64 50.69
N GLY A 3 35.95 -20.38 50.18
CA GLY A 3 37.02 -19.80 49.32
C GLY A 3 36.52 -18.99 48.11
N VAL A 4 35.84 -19.61 47.14
CA VAL A 4 35.50 -18.94 45.86
C VAL A 4 34.50 -17.78 46.02
N VAL A 5 33.55 -17.90 46.94
CA VAL A 5 32.54 -16.85 47.20
C VAL A 5 33.17 -15.71 47.99
N LEU A 6 33.97 -16.02 49.02
CA LEU A 6 34.68 -15.02 49.80
C LEU A 6 35.70 -14.27 48.94
N ASP A 7 36.47 -14.98 48.10
CA ASP A 7 37.44 -14.41 47.16
C ASP A 7 36.76 -13.45 46.15
N ALA A 8 35.54 -13.75 45.71
CA ALA A 8 34.76 -12.86 44.86
C ALA A 8 34.28 -11.60 45.61
N LEU A 9 33.84 -11.76 46.86
CA LEU A 9 33.31 -10.68 47.71
C LEU A 9 34.37 -9.70 48.21
N THR A 10 35.54 -10.19 48.60
CA THR A 10 36.64 -9.40 49.16
C THR A 10 37.66 -8.96 48.11
N GLY A 11 37.65 -9.59 46.93
CA GLY A 11 38.67 -9.43 45.90
C GLY A 11 39.92 -10.25 46.19
N SER A 12 40.67 -10.64 45.15
CA SER A 12 41.99 -11.26 45.36
C SER A 12 42.91 -10.31 46.14
N ALA A 13 43.93 -10.85 46.82
CA ALA A 13 44.90 -10.11 47.64
C ALA A 13 45.60 -8.93 46.91
N ASP A 14 45.50 -8.87 45.58
CA ASP A 14 46.07 -7.83 44.71
C ASP A 14 45.08 -6.70 44.35
N GLY A 15 43.87 -6.67 44.93
CA GLY A 15 42.88 -5.60 44.75
C GLY A 15 42.16 -5.56 43.38
N GLY A 16 42.23 -6.66 42.61
CA GLY A 16 41.78 -6.73 41.20
C GLY A 16 40.54 -7.59 40.89
N GLY A 17 39.69 -7.91 41.88
CA GLY A 17 38.51 -8.79 41.71
C GLY A 17 37.43 -8.28 40.74
N PRO A 18 36.45 -9.13 40.35
CA PRO A 18 35.36 -8.71 39.47
C PRO A 18 34.37 -7.77 40.17
N LEU A 19 33.89 -6.73 39.47
CA LEU A 19 33.01 -5.71 40.09
C LEU A 19 31.66 -6.28 40.53
N TRP A 20 31.12 -7.24 39.78
CA TRP A 20 29.87 -7.91 40.15
C TRP A 20 29.99 -8.79 41.41
N GLY A 21 31.22 -9.17 41.78
CA GLY A 21 31.48 -10.03 42.93
C GLY A 21 31.66 -9.23 44.23
N ARG A 22 32.12 -7.98 44.15
CA ARG A 22 32.55 -7.18 45.30
C ARG A 22 31.38 -6.83 46.22
N PHE A 23 31.52 -7.10 47.53
CA PHE A 23 30.49 -6.73 48.50
C PHE A 23 30.43 -5.20 48.69
N ASP A 24 29.22 -4.64 48.70
CA ASP A 24 28.98 -3.20 48.92
C ASP A 24 28.22 -3.00 50.25
N PRO A 25 28.93 -2.72 51.36
CA PRO A 25 28.31 -2.65 52.68
C PRO A 25 27.34 -1.47 52.82
N ASP A 26 27.58 -0.36 52.12
CA ASP A 26 26.72 0.82 52.21
C ASP A 26 25.42 0.61 51.45
N TRP A 27 25.52 0.04 50.25
CA TRP A 27 24.34 -0.38 49.48
C TRP A 27 23.54 -1.45 50.22
N TYR A 28 24.22 -2.46 50.79
CA TYR A 28 23.57 -3.59 51.46
C TYR A 28 22.75 -3.14 52.68
N ARG A 29 23.30 -2.24 53.52
CA ARG A 29 22.57 -1.67 54.66
C ARG A 29 21.33 -0.87 54.25
N ARG A 30 21.42 -0.12 53.15
CA ARG A 30 20.28 0.66 52.64
C ARG A 30 19.19 -0.25 52.04
N THR A 31 19.60 -1.34 51.39
CA THR A 31 18.69 -2.22 50.65
C THR A 31 17.97 -3.20 51.58
N TYR A 32 18.64 -3.72 52.61
CA TYR A 32 18.06 -4.71 53.52
C TYR A 32 17.95 -4.14 54.93
N PRO A 33 16.74 -3.72 55.38
CA PRO A 33 16.54 -3.11 56.69
C PRO A 33 17.07 -3.96 57.86
N ILE A 34 16.99 -5.29 57.76
CA ILE A 34 17.51 -6.22 58.77
C ILE A 34 19.04 -6.14 58.96
N ALA A 35 19.75 -5.64 57.96
CA ALA A 35 21.20 -5.50 57.95
C ALA A 35 21.67 -4.10 58.38
N ALA A 36 20.76 -3.13 58.55
CA ALA A 36 21.12 -1.71 58.75
C ALA A 36 22.01 -1.47 59.98
N ASP A 37 21.71 -2.16 61.09
CA ASP A 37 22.40 -2.01 62.39
C ASP A 37 23.51 -3.07 62.62
N GLN A 38 23.84 -3.88 61.61
CA GLN A 38 24.86 -4.94 61.76
C GLN A 38 26.27 -4.33 61.79
N ALA A 39 27.05 -4.75 62.80
CA ALA A 39 28.43 -4.28 63.00
C ALA A 39 29.34 -4.63 61.81
N ASP A 40 29.24 -5.87 61.33
CA ASP A 40 29.87 -6.34 60.09
C ASP A 40 28.81 -6.88 59.12
N PRO A 41 28.40 -6.07 58.12
CA PRO A 41 27.40 -6.49 57.14
C PRO A 41 27.86 -7.62 56.23
N LEU A 42 29.18 -7.79 56.02
CA LEU A 42 29.72 -8.88 55.22
C LEU A 42 29.60 -10.20 55.98
N GLU A 43 29.94 -10.21 57.27
CA GLU A 43 29.73 -11.37 58.14
C GLU A 43 28.24 -11.76 58.20
N PHE A 44 27.36 -10.77 58.34
CA PHE A 44 25.91 -11.01 58.30
C PHE A 44 25.45 -11.59 56.95
N TYR A 45 25.96 -11.07 55.84
CA TYR A 45 25.64 -11.59 54.51
C TYR A 45 26.06 -13.06 54.36
N LEU A 46 27.29 -13.40 54.74
CA LEU A 46 27.84 -14.76 54.62
C LEU A 46 27.10 -15.77 55.50
N THR A 47 26.66 -15.36 56.68
CA THR A 47 26.03 -16.26 57.65
C THR A 47 24.52 -16.41 57.47
N GLN A 48 23.84 -15.32 57.10
CA GLN A 48 22.38 -15.22 57.01
C GLN A 48 21.89 -14.66 55.67
N GLY A 49 22.48 -13.58 55.16
CA GLY A 49 22.00 -12.90 53.94
C GLY A 49 21.92 -13.80 52.71
N MET A 50 22.90 -14.68 52.49
CA MET A 50 22.87 -15.66 51.41
C MET A 50 21.65 -16.59 51.51
N LYS A 51 21.31 -17.07 52.72
CA LYS A 51 20.14 -17.96 52.94
C LYS A 51 18.81 -17.22 52.78
N LEU A 52 18.81 -15.92 53.03
CA LEU A 52 17.66 -15.04 52.84
C LEU A 52 17.47 -14.63 51.37
N GLY A 53 18.35 -15.08 50.45
CA GLY A 53 18.29 -14.67 49.04
C GLY A 53 18.64 -13.20 48.84
N HIS A 54 19.47 -12.63 49.71
CA HIS A 54 19.95 -11.27 49.51
C HIS A 54 21.01 -11.25 48.40
N SER A 55 21.01 -10.16 47.62
CA SER A 55 22.12 -9.83 46.72
C SER A 55 23.28 -9.17 47.48
N PRO A 56 24.55 -9.42 47.11
CA PRO A 56 25.71 -8.86 47.80
C PRO A 56 26.04 -7.41 47.42
N ASN A 57 25.55 -6.96 46.27
CA ASN A 57 25.74 -5.62 45.71
C ASN A 57 24.66 -5.37 44.63
N ARG A 58 24.62 -4.17 44.07
CA ARG A 58 23.66 -3.79 43.01
C ARG A 58 23.88 -4.44 41.64
N TYR A 59 25.05 -5.04 41.40
CA TYR A 59 25.42 -5.60 40.10
C TYR A 59 25.02 -7.07 39.93
N PHE A 60 24.59 -7.73 41.01
CA PHE A 60 24.03 -9.07 40.95
C PHE A 60 22.59 -9.03 41.48
N ASP A 61 21.65 -9.65 40.77
CA ASP A 61 20.25 -9.74 41.19
C ASP A 61 19.90 -11.20 41.47
N GLU A 62 19.88 -11.54 42.76
CA GLU A 62 19.61 -12.89 43.26
C GLU A 62 18.21 -13.39 42.88
N ALA A 63 17.18 -12.55 43.02
CA ALA A 63 15.81 -12.93 42.71
C ALA A 63 15.64 -13.21 41.21
N PHE A 64 16.17 -12.32 40.36
CA PHE A 64 16.20 -12.51 38.92
C PHE A 64 16.96 -13.80 38.56
N TYR A 65 18.18 -13.98 39.07
CA TYR A 65 19.04 -15.10 38.73
C TYR A 65 18.40 -16.46 39.05
N VAL A 66 17.77 -16.57 40.23
CA VAL A 66 17.08 -17.81 40.63
C VAL A 66 15.83 -18.03 39.79
N SER A 67 15.07 -16.97 39.47
CA SER A 67 13.84 -17.08 38.68
C SER A 67 14.07 -17.53 37.24
N GLU A 68 15.20 -17.14 36.64
CA GLU A 68 15.59 -17.50 35.26
C GLU A 68 16.19 -18.91 35.16
N HIS A 69 16.56 -19.52 36.29
CA HIS A 69 17.29 -20.79 36.33
C HIS A 69 16.63 -21.80 37.28
N GLU A 70 15.65 -22.54 36.79
CA GLU A 70 14.89 -23.54 37.56
C GLU A 70 15.79 -24.57 38.26
N GLN A 71 16.85 -25.03 37.59
CA GLN A 71 17.83 -25.92 38.20
C GLN A 71 18.50 -25.30 39.43
N VAL A 72 18.80 -24.00 39.41
CA VAL A 72 19.40 -23.30 40.55
C VAL A 72 18.40 -23.20 41.70
N ALA A 73 17.14 -22.85 41.40
CA ALA A 73 16.08 -22.83 42.40
C ALA A 73 15.90 -24.21 43.06
N GLN A 74 15.96 -25.29 42.28
CA GLN A 74 15.90 -26.67 42.77
C GLN A 74 17.13 -27.03 43.62
N GLU A 75 18.35 -26.67 43.20
CA GLU A 75 19.57 -26.92 43.97
C GLU A 75 19.59 -26.16 45.31
N ILE A 76 19.01 -24.96 45.38
CA ILE A 76 18.80 -24.20 46.63
C ILE A 76 17.79 -24.93 47.53
N ALA A 77 16.64 -25.32 46.98
CA ALA A 77 15.59 -26.03 47.73
C ALA A 77 16.07 -27.38 48.31
N GLU A 78 16.96 -28.06 47.59
CA GLU A 78 17.58 -29.32 48.02
C GLU A 78 18.83 -29.12 48.91
N GLY A 79 19.20 -27.88 49.21
CA GLY A 79 20.32 -27.53 50.09
C GLY A 79 21.71 -27.86 49.51
N ARG A 80 21.83 -28.07 48.19
CA ARG A 80 23.11 -28.32 47.51
C ARG A 80 23.96 -27.07 47.36
N ILE A 81 23.30 -25.93 47.23
CA ILE A 81 23.88 -24.58 47.20
C ILE A 81 23.05 -23.69 48.13
N THR A 82 23.64 -22.61 48.62
CA THR A 82 23.02 -21.67 49.57
C THR A 82 22.18 -20.63 48.86
N CYS A 83 22.66 -20.13 47.70
CA CYS A 83 22.01 -19.09 46.91
C CYS A 83 22.47 -19.11 45.45
N GLY A 84 21.79 -18.37 44.59
CA GLY A 84 22.12 -18.14 43.20
C GLY A 84 23.48 -17.49 43.00
N PHE A 85 23.88 -16.56 43.87
CA PHE A 85 25.21 -15.95 43.83
C PHE A 85 26.35 -16.97 44.00
N GLU A 86 26.17 -17.96 44.89
CA GLU A 86 27.12 -19.07 45.05
C GLU A 86 27.25 -19.87 43.74
N HIS A 87 26.13 -20.18 43.10
CA HIS A 87 26.11 -20.88 41.81
C HIS A 87 26.78 -20.05 40.70
N TYR A 88 26.48 -18.76 40.61
CA TYR A 88 27.07 -17.87 39.62
C TYR A 88 28.61 -17.83 39.74
N CYS A 89 29.12 -17.66 40.97
CA CYS A 89 30.56 -17.67 41.25
C CYS A 89 31.25 -18.97 40.84
N ARG A 90 30.59 -20.13 41.04
CA ARG A 90 31.18 -21.45 40.78
C ARG A 90 31.15 -21.87 39.31
N SER A 91 30.03 -21.67 38.63
CA SER A 91 29.79 -22.26 37.31
C SER A 91 29.02 -21.34 36.37
N GLY A 92 28.17 -20.44 36.87
CA GLY A 92 27.29 -19.63 36.04
C GLY A 92 27.94 -18.46 35.29
N ARG A 93 29.08 -17.96 35.77
CA ARG A 93 29.64 -16.66 35.37
C ARG A 93 29.99 -16.46 33.89
N ASN A 94 30.14 -17.52 33.10
CA ASN A 94 30.56 -17.38 31.70
C ASN A 94 29.37 -17.30 30.73
N GLU A 95 28.25 -17.94 31.06
CA GLU A 95 27.14 -18.16 30.12
C GLU A 95 25.83 -17.52 30.59
N ARG A 96 25.68 -17.25 31.88
CA ARG A 96 24.43 -16.80 32.48
C ARG A 96 24.46 -15.30 32.79
N SER A 97 23.30 -14.67 32.72
CA SER A 97 23.12 -13.26 33.05
C SER A 97 23.13 -13.05 34.56
N ALA A 98 24.09 -12.30 35.10
CA ALA A 98 24.10 -11.94 36.53
C ALA A 98 23.06 -10.88 36.90
N HIS A 99 22.52 -10.16 35.91
CA HIS A 99 21.64 -9.01 36.12
C HIS A 99 20.66 -8.89 34.95
N TRP A 100 19.43 -8.46 35.24
CA TRP A 100 18.31 -8.34 34.30
C TRP A 100 18.52 -7.32 33.16
N LEU A 101 19.58 -6.51 33.23
CA LEU A 101 20.00 -5.55 32.18
C LEU A 101 21.32 -5.91 31.50
N PHE A 102 21.79 -7.15 31.67
CA PHE A 102 22.98 -7.62 30.99
C PHE A 102 22.74 -9.00 30.42
N GLU A 103 22.94 -9.15 29.12
CA GLU A 103 22.86 -10.44 28.45
C GLU A 103 24.19 -10.78 27.76
N PRO A 104 24.90 -11.86 28.20
CA PRO A 104 26.19 -12.24 27.64
C PRO A 104 26.15 -12.49 26.12
N GLY A 105 25.11 -13.18 25.64
CA GLY A 105 24.94 -13.50 24.22
C GLY A 105 24.77 -12.26 23.35
N PHE A 106 23.86 -11.37 23.73
CA PHE A 106 23.63 -10.09 23.05
C PHE A 106 24.88 -9.21 23.07
N TYR A 107 25.53 -9.06 24.22
CA TYR A 107 26.73 -8.24 24.34
C TYR A 107 27.89 -8.76 23.49
N ARG A 108 28.06 -10.09 23.41
CA ARG A 108 29.06 -10.72 22.52
C ARG A 108 28.72 -10.54 21.04
N GLN A 109 27.44 -10.62 20.68
CA GLN A 109 27.00 -10.42 19.29
C GLN A 109 27.28 -9.00 18.78
N LEU A 110 27.06 -7.98 19.61
CA LEU A 110 27.37 -6.58 19.26
C LEU A 110 28.86 -6.26 19.28
N HIS A 111 29.66 -7.03 20.02
CA HIS A 111 31.08 -6.76 20.27
C HIS A 111 31.91 -8.00 19.96
N ALA A 112 31.98 -8.35 18.68
CA ALA A 112 32.72 -9.52 18.18
C ALA A 112 34.24 -9.44 18.49
N ASP A 113 34.76 -8.25 18.85
CA ASP A 113 36.11 -8.01 19.34
C ASP A 113 36.39 -8.69 20.69
N LEU A 114 35.36 -8.97 21.50
CA LEU A 114 35.47 -9.55 22.84
C LEU A 114 35.54 -11.08 22.82
N THR A 115 36.59 -11.60 22.19
CA THR A 115 36.96 -13.02 22.27
C THR A 115 37.39 -13.40 23.68
N ASP A 116 37.30 -14.69 24.05
CA ASP A 116 37.77 -15.17 25.35
C ASP A 116 39.26 -14.83 25.58
N ALA A 117 40.07 -14.90 24.52
CA ALA A 117 41.47 -14.49 24.56
C ALA A 117 41.66 -12.98 24.84
N ALA A 118 40.78 -12.13 24.29
CA ALA A 118 40.80 -10.69 24.55
C ALA A 118 40.39 -10.37 26.00
N LEU A 119 39.40 -11.08 26.54
CA LEU A 119 39.00 -10.94 27.95
C LEU A 119 40.14 -11.34 28.89
N ILE A 120 40.79 -12.47 28.64
CA ILE A 120 41.94 -12.95 29.42
C ILE A 120 43.10 -11.94 29.35
N LYS A 121 43.46 -11.48 28.14
CA LYS A 121 44.53 -10.49 27.95
C LYS A 121 44.21 -9.15 28.64
N GLY A 122 42.93 -8.78 28.68
CA GLY A 122 42.44 -7.57 29.36
C GLY A 122 42.29 -7.71 30.88
N GLY A 123 42.53 -8.90 31.44
CA GLY A 123 42.37 -9.16 32.88
C GLY A 123 40.91 -9.19 33.34
N PHE A 124 39.96 -9.47 32.44
CA PHE A 124 38.54 -9.58 32.75
C PHE A 124 38.14 -11.03 33.03
N THR A 125 37.34 -11.25 34.07
CA THR A 125 36.93 -12.62 34.45
C THR A 125 35.86 -13.18 33.51
N ASN A 126 34.99 -12.32 32.96
CA ASN A 126 33.94 -12.67 32.00
C ASN A 126 33.46 -11.41 31.27
N LEU A 127 32.51 -11.56 30.34
CA LEU A 127 31.91 -10.45 29.59
C LEU A 127 31.27 -9.40 30.49
N TYR A 128 30.63 -9.82 31.58
CA TYR A 128 29.96 -8.89 32.49
C TYR A 128 30.95 -8.04 33.28
N ASP A 129 32.06 -8.63 33.73
CA ASP A 129 33.15 -7.89 34.39
C ASP A 129 33.78 -6.87 33.44
N HIS A 130 33.98 -7.25 32.16
CA HIS A 130 34.40 -6.30 31.13
C HIS A 130 33.38 -5.16 30.96
N TYR A 131 32.09 -5.47 30.89
CA TYR A 131 31.06 -4.45 30.76
C TYR A 131 31.07 -3.46 31.93
N LEU A 132 31.09 -3.96 33.17
CA LEU A 132 31.07 -3.11 34.37
C LEU A 132 32.32 -2.24 34.50
N LYS A 133 33.51 -2.79 34.20
CA LYS A 133 34.79 -2.07 34.34
C LYS A 133 35.05 -1.10 33.20
N ARG A 134 34.58 -1.41 31.99
CA ARG A 134 34.98 -0.69 30.77
C ARG A 134 33.81 -0.42 29.82
N GLY A 135 33.05 -1.45 29.44
CA GLY A 135 32.02 -1.33 28.41
C GLY A 135 30.94 -0.27 28.72
N ALA A 136 30.50 -0.18 29.96
CA ALA A 136 29.50 0.79 30.40
C ALA A 136 30.01 2.24 30.33
N GLN A 137 31.30 2.47 30.58
CA GLN A 137 31.94 3.78 30.43
C GLN A 137 32.10 4.16 28.96
N GLU A 138 32.43 3.19 28.10
CA GLU A 138 32.50 3.36 26.64
C GLU A 138 31.12 3.55 25.99
N GLY A 139 30.03 3.46 26.76
CA GLY A 139 28.67 3.62 26.27
C GLY A 139 28.15 2.41 25.48
N ARG A 140 28.79 1.24 25.62
CA ARG A 140 28.35 0.00 24.97
C ARG A 140 26.97 -0.42 25.50
N GLN A 141 26.14 -0.99 24.62
CA GLN A 141 24.82 -1.49 24.97
C GLN A 141 24.91 -2.98 25.35
N ALA A 142 24.30 -3.37 26.46
CA ALA A 142 24.34 -4.75 26.95
C ALA A 142 22.97 -5.43 27.06
N HIS A 143 21.89 -4.70 26.77
CA HIS A 143 20.53 -5.24 26.72
C HIS A 143 19.64 -4.39 25.79
N LEU A 144 18.67 -5.00 25.09
CA LEU A 144 17.79 -4.31 24.14
C LEU A 144 16.94 -3.21 24.81
N LEU A 145 16.48 -3.45 26.04
CA LEU A 145 15.63 -2.52 26.78
C LEU A 145 16.40 -1.47 27.60
N PHE A 146 17.71 -1.34 27.40
CA PHE A 146 18.52 -0.30 28.05
C PHE A 146 19.58 0.25 27.09
N SER A 147 19.34 1.45 26.57
CA SER A 147 20.29 2.21 25.76
C SER A 147 20.97 3.30 26.63
N PRO A 148 22.30 3.22 26.83
CA PRO A 148 23.06 4.25 27.54
C PRO A 148 22.86 5.66 26.97
N GLN A 149 22.67 5.77 25.65
CA GLN A 149 22.49 7.04 24.96
C GLN A 149 21.11 7.63 25.21
N ILE A 150 20.05 6.83 25.08
CA ILE A 150 18.67 7.28 25.33
C ILE A 150 18.51 7.70 26.78
N TYR A 151 19.03 6.91 27.72
CA TYR A 151 18.98 7.24 29.14
C TYR A 151 19.71 8.54 29.46
N ARG A 152 20.94 8.75 28.94
CA ARG A 152 21.66 10.03 29.14
C ARG A 152 20.88 11.22 28.57
N GLN A 153 20.30 11.06 27.38
CA GLN A 153 19.51 12.12 26.76
C GLN A 153 18.29 12.47 27.62
N HIS A 154 17.54 11.46 28.07
CA HIS A 154 16.39 11.66 28.96
C HIS A 154 16.80 12.38 30.25
N MET A 155 17.88 11.95 30.91
CA MET A 155 18.36 12.58 32.13
C MET A 155 18.92 14.00 31.91
N ALA A 156 19.43 14.32 30.72
CA ALA A 156 19.85 15.68 30.39
C ALA A 156 18.64 16.62 30.25
N ASP A 157 17.51 16.10 29.78
CA ASP A 157 16.25 16.84 29.65
C ASP A 157 15.50 16.93 31.00
N THR A 158 15.79 16.03 31.95
CA THR A 158 15.28 16.07 33.33
C THR A 158 16.00 17.13 34.17
N ILE A 159 15.28 18.19 34.55
CA ILE A 159 15.82 19.32 35.33
C ILE A 159 16.44 18.82 36.65
N GLY A 160 17.74 19.10 36.84
CA GLY A 160 18.44 18.91 38.12
C GLY A 160 19.17 17.58 38.30
N HIS A 161 19.07 16.63 37.36
CA HIS A 161 19.67 15.29 37.50
C HIS A 161 20.42 14.78 36.25
N PRO A 162 21.27 15.58 35.57
CA PRO A 162 22.03 15.08 34.42
C PRO A 162 23.05 14.02 34.86
N VAL A 163 23.28 13.00 34.01
CA VAL A 163 24.31 11.99 34.27
C VAL A 163 25.69 12.68 34.30
N PRO A 164 26.44 12.64 35.41
CA PRO A 164 27.71 13.35 35.51
C PRO A 164 28.76 12.85 34.50
N ASN A 165 29.63 13.77 34.05
CA ASN A 165 30.76 13.43 33.19
C ASN A 165 31.67 12.39 33.86
N GLY A 166 32.02 11.33 33.12
CA GLY A 166 32.83 10.21 33.64
C GLY A 166 32.04 9.12 34.37
N VAL A 167 30.74 9.32 34.65
CA VAL A 167 29.87 8.28 35.22
C VAL A 167 29.22 7.49 34.08
N ALA A 168 29.24 6.17 34.18
CA ALA A 168 28.56 5.29 33.22
C ALA A 168 27.03 5.38 33.39
N ALA A 169 26.31 5.48 32.27
CA ALA A 169 24.84 5.53 32.25
C ALA A 169 24.19 4.39 33.04
N PHE A 170 24.71 3.17 32.86
CA PHE A 170 24.27 1.98 33.58
C PHE A 170 24.41 2.13 35.10
N GLN A 171 25.57 2.56 35.58
CA GLN A 171 25.83 2.75 37.02
C GLN A 171 24.95 3.86 37.61
N HIS A 172 24.78 4.96 36.88
CA HIS A 172 23.88 6.05 37.28
C HIS A 172 22.43 5.57 37.38
N TYR A 173 21.95 4.82 36.40
CA TYR A 173 20.60 4.25 36.41
C TYR A 173 20.36 3.30 37.59
N LEU A 174 21.30 2.41 37.90
CA LEU A 174 21.16 1.55 39.08
C LEU A 174 21.13 2.35 40.39
N GLY A 175 21.91 3.43 40.50
CA GLY A 175 21.83 4.33 41.64
C GLY A 175 20.47 5.03 41.73
N TRP A 176 19.99 5.56 40.62
CA TRP A 176 18.71 6.25 40.51
C TRP A 176 17.53 5.39 40.98
N ILE A 177 17.44 4.14 40.54
CA ILE A 177 16.36 3.23 40.95
C ILE A 177 16.50 2.82 42.42
N ASP A 178 17.71 2.56 42.91
CA ASP A 178 17.95 2.18 44.31
C ASP A 178 17.61 3.33 45.28
N GLU A 179 17.69 4.59 44.81
CA GLU A 179 17.38 5.81 45.59
C GLU A 179 15.92 6.26 45.44
N GLY A 180 15.08 5.48 44.74
CA GLY A 180 13.66 5.78 44.56
C GLY A 180 13.36 6.86 43.53
N GLY A 181 14.26 7.07 42.56
CA GLY A 181 14.10 8.06 41.48
C GLY A 181 12.96 7.78 40.48
N GLY A 182 12.31 6.62 40.56
CA GLY A 182 11.18 6.25 39.70
C GLY A 182 11.57 5.82 38.29
N ASP A 183 10.57 5.39 37.52
CA ASP A 183 10.75 4.90 36.16
C ASP A 183 11.04 6.03 35.16
N VAL A 184 11.97 5.77 34.26
CA VAL A 184 12.47 6.71 33.24
C VAL A 184 12.68 5.98 31.93
N THR A 185 12.65 6.72 30.81
CA THR A 185 12.80 6.11 29.48
C THR A 185 14.22 5.60 29.26
N THR A 186 14.36 4.28 29.14
CA THR A 186 15.65 3.61 28.90
C THR A 186 15.80 3.06 27.48
N SER A 187 14.70 2.88 26.76
CA SER A 187 14.66 2.41 25.36
C SER A 187 13.33 2.81 24.72
N PRO A 188 13.20 2.76 23.38
CA PRO A 188 11.90 2.96 22.73
C PRO A 188 10.98 1.75 22.88
N TYR A 189 11.49 0.61 23.33
CA TYR A 189 10.81 -0.68 23.33
C TYR A 189 10.08 -1.01 24.64
N PHE A 190 9.98 -0.06 25.56
CA PHE A 190 9.24 -0.22 26.81
C PHE A 190 8.70 1.13 27.29
N ASP A 191 7.42 1.17 27.68
CA ASP A 191 6.77 2.38 28.17
C ASP A 191 6.23 2.15 29.58
N ALA A 192 6.98 2.59 30.59
CA ALA A 192 6.62 2.40 31.99
C ALA A 192 5.30 3.09 32.38
N ALA A 193 5.01 4.26 31.82
CA ALA A 193 3.79 5.00 32.15
C ALA A 193 2.55 4.27 31.62
N TRP A 194 2.63 3.81 30.37
CA TRP A 194 1.59 2.96 29.78
C TRP A 194 1.44 1.63 30.55
N TYR A 195 2.56 1.03 30.95
CA TYR A 195 2.60 -0.25 31.65
C TYR A 195 1.89 -0.19 33.00
N TYR A 196 2.17 0.82 33.84
CA TYR A 196 1.46 1.01 35.11
C TYR A 196 -0.04 1.27 34.91
N LEU A 197 -0.40 2.06 33.88
CA LEU A 197 -1.80 2.35 33.59
C LEU A 197 -2.60 1.08 33.22
N HIS A 198 -1.97 0.13 32.55
CA HIS A 198 -2.61 -1.12 32.12
C HIS A 198 -2.56 -2.23 33.17
N TYR A 199 -1.55 -2.20 34.04
CA TYR A 199 -1.32 -3.19 35.09
C TYR A 199 -1.14 -2.52 36.46
N PRO A 200 -2.21 -1.98 37.07
CA PRO A 200 -2.12 -1.27 38.35
C PRO A 200 -1.54 -2.13 39.49
N GLU A 201 -1.67 -3.45 39.41
CA GLU A 201 -1.05 -4.39 40.35
C GLU A 201 0.48 -4.30 40.38
N VAL A 202 1.10 -3.85 39.28
CA VAL A 202 2.55 -3.67 39.19
C VAL A 202 3.01 -2.48 40.02
N GLU A 203 2.23 -1.40 40.02
CA GLU A 203 2.52 -0.21 40.84
C GLU A 203 2.55 -0.58 42.32
N GLN A 204 1.57 -1.40 42.75
CA GLN A 204 1.56 -1.92 44.12
C GLN A 204 2.76 -2.84 44.39
N ALA A 205 3.11 -3.75 43.48
CA ALA A 205 4.25 -4.65 43.66
C ALA A 205 5.60 -3.90 43.74
N VAL A 206 5.75 -2.78 43.02
CA VAL A 206 6.93 -1.90 43.13
C VAL A 206 6.91 -1.13 44.45
N ALA A 207 5.74 -0.61 44.87
CA ALA A 207 5.59 0.06 46.17
C ALA A 207 5.89 -0.88 47.36
N ASP A 208 5.51 -2.16 47.23
CA ASP A 208 5.79 -3.22 48.20
C ASP A 208 7.24 -3.75 48.12
N GLN A 209 8.09 -3.15 47.29
CA GLN A 209 9.50 -3.51 47.09
C GLN A 209 9.72 -4.94 46.58
N GLN A 210 8.72 -5.55 45.94
CA GLN A 210 8.86 -6.86 45.29
C GLN A 210 9.66 -6.73 43.99
N PHE A 211 9.54 -5.57 43.32
CA PHE A 211 10.30 -5.22 42.12
C PHE A 211 10.85 -3.80 42.26
N LYS A 212 11.98 -3.53 41.61
CA LYS A 212 12.66 -2.23 41.71
C LYS A 212 11.94 -1.11 40.94
N CYS A 213 11.31 -1.45 39.82
CA CYS A 213 10.64 -0.54 38.90
C CYS A 213 9.79 -1.34 37.89
N ALA A 214 9.01 -0.67 37.03
CA ALA A 214 8.17 -1.34 36.03
C ALA A 214 9.01 -2.19 35.06
N LEU A 215 10.17 -1.68 34.64
CA LEU A 215 11.04 -2.41 33.73
C LEU A 215 11.62 -3.67 34.39
N HIS A 216 11.96 -3.60 35.68
CA HIS A 216 12.40 -4.77 36.46
C HIS A 216 11.28 -5.80 36.61
N HIS A 217 10.05 -5.36 36.90
CA HIS A 217 8.89 -6.25 36.88
C HIS A 217 8.73 -6.93 35.51
N TYR A 218 8.74 -6.16 34.42
CA TYR A 218 8.56 -6.74 33.08
C TYR A 218 9.63 -7.79 32.73
N LEU A 219 10.88 -7.57 33.13
CA LEU A 219 11.99 -8.49 32.85
C LEU A 219 12.10 -9.68 33.81
N SER A 220 11.55 -9.56 35.02
CA SER A 220 11.74 -10.58 36.08
C SER A 220 10.45 -11.30 36.51
N ASN A 221 9.27 -10.89 36.01
CA ASN A 221 8.01 -11.57 36.37
C ASN A 221 7.98 -13.03 35.86
N PRO A 222 7.23 -13.92 36.55
CA PRO A 222 7.20 -15.34 36.23
C PRO A 222 6.34 -15.73 35.03
N ASP A 223 5.42 -14.85 34.58
CA ASP A 223 4.51 -15.09 33.45
C ASP A 223 4.56 -13.94 32.42
N PRO A 224 5.63 -13.89 31.61
CA PRO A 224 5.87 -12.74 30.74
C PRO A 224 4.94 -12.64 29.54
N SER A 225 4.16 -13.68 29.24
CA SER A 225 3.19 -13.66 28.13
C SER A 225 1.88 -12.99 28.54
N ALA A 226 1.67 -12.74 29.84
CA ALA A 226 0.51 -12.03 30.37
C ALA A 226 0.63 -10.51 30.27
N PHE A 227 1.83 -9.98 30.02
CA PHE A 227 2.12 -8.55 30.07
C PHE A 227 2.67 -8.04 28.74
N ASP A 228 1.96 -7.06 28.16
CA ASP A 228 2.44 -6.33 27.00
C ASP A 228 3.39 -5.20 27.47
N PRO A 229 4.51 -4.95 26.78
CA PRO A 229 5.53 -3.97 27.20
C PRO A 229 5.17 -2.51 26.89
N LEU A 230 4.28 -2.31 25.92
CA LEU A 230 3.80 -1.01 25.43
C LEU A 230 2.55 -1.21 24.56
N GLU A 231 1.84 -0.13 24.25
CA GLU A 231 0.58 -0.14 23.48
C GLU A 231 0.69 -0.85 22.12
N HIS A 232 1.83 -0.68 21.45
CA HIS A 232 2.03 -1.00 20.04
C HIS A 232 2.57 -2.42 19.81
N PHE A 233 2.47 -3.30 20.81
CA PHE A 233 2.74 -4.74 20.68
C PHE A 233 1.73 -5.54 21.50
N ARG A 234 1.33 -6.72 21.02
CA ARG A 234 0.41 -7.62 21.72
C ARG A 234 0.93 -9.06 21.69
N GLU A 235 1.29 -9.60 22.87
CA GLU A 235 1.78 -10.99 23.04
C GLU A 235 0.84 -12.00 22.39
N ARG A 236 -0.43 -11.98 22.80
CA ARG A 236 -1.45 -12.94 22.34
C ARG A 236 -1.68 -12.87 20.83
N PHE A 237 -1.83 -11.65 20.28
CA PHE A 237 -2.02 -11.46 18.85
C PHE A 237 -0.85 -12.02 18.05
N TYR A 238 0.38 -11.74 18.49
CA TYR A 238 1.58 -12.15 17.78
C TYR A 238 1.70 -13.68 17.72
N VAL A 239 1.43 -14.37 18.82
CA VAL A 239 1.41 -15.85 18.88
C VAL A 239 0.29 -16.43 18.01
N GLU A 240 -0.93 -15.89 18.11
CA GLU A 240 -2.08 -16.37 17.32
C GLU A 240 -1.87 -16.15 15.81
N ARG A 241 -1.23 -15.04 15.43
CA ARG A 241 -0.94 -14.70 14.03
C ARG A 241 0.17 -15.57 13.44
N TYR A 242 1.19 -15.87 14.24
CA TYR A 242 2.41 -16.56 13.82
C TYR A 242 2.54 -17.88 14.61
N GLY A 243 1.87 -18.93 14.12
CA GLY A 243 1.77 -20.23 14.81
C GLY A 243 3.11 -20.97 15.00
N ASP A 244 4.21 -20.50 14.41
CA ASP A 244 5.57 -20.96 14.67
C ASP A 244 6.11 -20.50 16.04
N ILE A 245 5.57 -19.41 16.60
CA ILE A 245 6.13 -18.74 17.78
C ILE A 245 5.89 -19.51 19.08
N GLU A 246 4.72 -20.15 19.23
CA GLU A 246 4.36 -20.92 20.44
C GLU A 246 5.40 -22.00 20.79
N LYS A 247 6.07 -22.55 19.77
CA LYS A 247 7.08 -23.60 19.92
C LYS A 247 8.39 -23.09 20.51
N VAL A 248 8.72 -21.81 20.32
CA VAL A 248 10.02 -21.22 20.68
C VAL A 248 9.96 -20.29 21.89
N ILE A 249 8.77 -19.94 22.40
CA ILE A 249 8.58 -19.07 23.57
C ILE A 249 8.18 -19.82 24.85
N GLY A 250 8.72 -19.40 26.00
CA GLY A 250 8.40 -19.91 27.33
C GLY A 250 9.63 -20.31 28.15
N LYS A 251 9.43 -20.64 29.43
CA LYS A 251 10.53 -21.03 30.35
C LYS A 251 11.31 -22.23 29.78
N GLY A 252 12.65 -22.11 29.74
CA GLY A 252 13.55 -23.14 29.20
C GLY A 252 13.59 -23.27 27.68
N LYS A 253 12.86 -22.41 26.94
CA LYS A 253 12.91 -22.34 25.46
C LYS A 253 13.83 -21.21 24.99
N TRP A 254 13.88 -20.98 23.68
CA TRP A 254 14.82 -20.05 23.04
C TRP A 254 14.52 -18.58 23.35
N PHE A 255 13.25 -18.26 23.59
CA PHE A 255 12.81 -16.89 23.93
C PHE A 255 11.91 -16.90 25.15
N ARG A 256 12.05 -15.86 25.99
CA ARG A 256 11.23 -15.67 27.19
C ARG A 256 9.74 -15.48 26.86
N ASN A 257 9.45 -14.67 25.85
CA ASN A 257 8.09 -14.36 25.38
C ASN A 257 8.09 -13.99 23.89
N ALA A 258 6.90 -13.74 23.32
CA ALA A 258 6.77 -13.40 21.91
C ALA A 258 7.43 -12.05 21.60
N TYR A 259 7.40 -11.11 22.54
CA TYR A 259 8.03 -9.81 22.34
C TYR A 259 9.54 -9.90 22.14
N LEU A 260 10.23 -10.72 22.94
CA LEU A 260 11.68 -10.88 22.79
C LEU A 260 12.05 -11.51 21.44
N HIS A 261 11.27 -12.48 20.97
CA HIS A 261 11.41 -13.00 19.61
C HIS A 261 11.20 -11.87 18.57
N PHE A 262 10.12 -11.10 18.73
CA PHE A 262 9.79 -10.01 17.81
C PHE A 262 10.92 -8.97 17.72
N LEU A 263 11.46 -8.50 18.83
CA LEU A 263 12.57 -7.54 18.83
C LEU A 263 13.85 -8.11 18.18
N ARG A 264 14.12 -9.42 18.30
CA ARG A 264 15.34 -10.00 17.71
C ARG A 264 15.20 -10.37 16.23
N TYR A 265 14.01 -10.78 15.83
CA TYR A 265 13.78 -11.36 14.50
C TYR A 265 12.55 -10.76 13.83
N GLY A 266 11.41 -10.79 14.52
CA GLY A 266 10.12 -10.40 13.94
C GLY A 266 10.07 -9.00 13.33
N GLN A 267 10.68 -8.01 13.96
CA GLN A 267 10.73 -6.65 13.43
C GLN A 267 11.59 -6.53 12.16
N HIS A 268 12.65 -7.34 12.03
CA HIS A 268 13.48 -7.40 10.84
C HIS A 268 12.82 -8.21 9.72
N GLU A 269 11.98 -9.17 10.08
CA GLU A 269 11.09 -9.90 9.17
C GLU A 269 9.81 -9.10 8.82
N LEU A 270 9.69 -7.86 9.31
CA LEU A 270 8.53 -6.97 9.11
C LEU A 270 7.19 -7.59 9.56
N ARG A 271 7.22 -8.48 10.56
CA ARG A 271 6.02 -9.07 11.17
C ARG A 271 5.21 -8.00 11.90
N ASN A 272 3.89 -8.13 11.89
CA ASN A 272 3.01 -7.15 12.51
C ASN A 272 2.99 -7.33 14.03
N PRO A 273 3.22 -6.27 14.82
CA PRO A 273 3.21 -6.35 16.28
C PRO A 273 1.79 -6.28 16.87
N THR A 274 0.83 -5.75 16.13
CA THR A 274 -0.60 -5.69 16.46
C THR A 274 -1.46 -5.91 15.21
N ASN A 275 -2.78 -6.01 15.37
CA ASN A 275 -3.71 -6.14 14.24
C ASN A 275 -3.91 -4.83 13.45
N TYR A 276 -3.51 -3.67 13.99
CA TYR A 276 -3.67 -2.35 13.36
C TYR A 276 -2.35 -1.72 12.90
N ILE A 277 -1.20 -2.32 13.22
CA ILE A 277 0.11 -1.91 12.69
C ILE A 277 0.52 -2.89 11.61
N ASN A 278 0.86 -2.37 10.44
CA ASN A 278 1.45 -3.14 9.36
C ASN A 278 2.89 -2.67 9.12
N LEU A 279 3.87 -3.40 9.65
CA LEU A 279 5.28 -3.00 9.55
C LEU A 279 5.79 -3.08 8.11
N GLN A 280 5.30 -4.03 7.32
CA GLN A 280 5.65 -4.13 5.91
C GLN A 280 5.16 -2.90 5.12
N TYR A 281 3.91 -2.48 5.35
CA TYR A 281 3.34 -1.26 4.79
C TYR A 281 4.12 -0.01 5.22
N TYR A 282 4.40 0.08 6.53
CA TYR A 282 5.11 1.22 7.10
C TYR A 282 6.53 1.33 6.54
N TRP A 283 7.22 0.19 6.39
CA TRP A 283 8.56 0.11 5.83
C TRP A 283 8.58 0.43 4.32
N ALA A 284 7.71 -0.20 3.54
CA ALA A 284 7.67 -0.04 2.08
C ALA A 284 7.41 1.41 1.62
N ARG A 285 6.69 2.21 2.40
CA ARG A 285 6.36 3.62 2.08
C ARG A 285 7.41 4.64 2.56
N ARG A 286 8.53 4.18 3.10
CA ARG A 286 9.52 5.05 3.75
C ARG A 286 10.94 4.69 3.32
N SER A 287 11.33 5.18 2.15
CA SER A 287 12.74 5.23 1.72
C SER A 287 13.63 6.05 2.68
N SER A 288 13.04 6.91 3.52
CA SER A 288 13.75 7.66 4.55
C SER A 288 14.27 6.80 5.71
N VAL A 289 13.82 5.56 5.88
CA VAL A 289 14.35 4.70 6.96
C VAL A 289 15.74 4.17 6.61
N VAL A 290 16.03 3.96 5.32
CA VAL A 290 17.37 3.64 4.82
C VAL A 290 18.29 4.87 4.92
N VAL A 291 17.79 6.06 4.57
CA VAL A 291 18.55 7.32 4.70
C VAL A 291 18.76 7.74 6.17
N ASN A 292 17.82 7.44 7.07
CA ASN A 292 17.98 7.70 8.52
C ASN A 292 18.85 6.64 9.22
N ALA A 293 18.94 5.42 8.67
CA ALA A 293 19.89 4.40 9.13
C ALA A 293 21.35 4.84 8.87
N GLU A 294 21.61 5.54 7.76
CA GLU A 294 22.92 6.15 7.47
C GLU A 294 23.29 7.33 8.40
N LEU A 295 22.30 7.94 9.07
CA LEU A 295 22.48 8.99 10.08
C LEU A 295 22.57 8.47 11.53
N ALA A 296 22.61 7.15 11.73
CA ALA A 296 22.81 6.46 13.02
C ALA A 296 21.82 6.85 14.15
N LYS A 297 20.57 7.21 13.83
CA LYS A 297 19.54 7.55 14.85
C LYS A 297 18.45 6.51 15.06
N VAL A 298 18.29 5.54 14.16
CA VAL A 298 17.26 4.49 14.30
C VAL A 298 17.81 3.16 13.81
N VAL A 299 17.62 2.11 14.63
CA VAL A 299 18.23 0.78 14.45
C VAL A 299 17.35 -0.16 13.62
N ASP A 300 16.02 0.01 13.65
CA ASP A 300 15.08 -0.93 13.03
C ASP A 300 13.71 -0.28 12.67
N PRO A 301 12.84 -0.96 11.88
CA PRO A 301 11.54 -0.45 11.45
C PRO A 301 10.58 -0.07 12.59
N PHE A 302 10.58 -0.85 13.68
CA PHE A 302 9.65 -0.69 14.78
C PHE A 302 10.09 0.45 15.69
N ALA A 303 11.38 0.57 16.00
CA ALA A 303 11.95 1.73 16.66
C ALA A 303 11.68 3.02 15.88
N HIS A 304 11.77 2.99 14.53
CA HIS A 304 11.41 4.13 13.70
C HIS A 304 9.93 4.51 13.84
N LEU A 305 9.04 3.51 13.87
CA LEU A 305 7.63 3.74 14.12
C LEU A 305 7.40 4.42 15.46
N LEU A 306 7.96 3.86 16.54
CA LEU A 306 7.74 4.35 17.90
C LEU A 306 8.31 5.76 18.12
N THR A 307 9.52 6.03 17.63
CA THR A 307 10.24 7.28 17.93
C THR A 307 10.00 8.41 16.93
N VAL A 308 9.56 8.10 15.71
CA VAL A 308 9.38 9.11 14.65
C VAL A 308 7.99 9.01 14.04
N GLY A 309 7.57 7.81 13.69
CA GLY A 309 6.31 7.56 12.97
C GLY A 309 5.09 8.09 13.71
N LEU A 310 4.91 7.60 14.94
CA LEU A 310 3.77 7.98 15.78
C LEU A 310 3.78 9.46 16.12
N LEU A 311 4.95 10.01 16.51
CA LEU A 311 5.09 11.43 16.83
C LEU A 311 4.76 12.36 15.65
N LYS A 312 5.09 11.95 14.43
CA LYS A 312 4.80 12.72 13.21
C LYS A 312 3.44 12.38 12.58
N GLY A 313 2.64 11.50 13.20
CA GLY A 313 1.37 11.04 12.65
C GLY A 313 1.50 10.34 11.29
N LEU A 314 2.61 9.63 11.05
CA LEU A 314 2.84 8.92 9.79
C LEU A 314 1.90 7.70 9.69
N PRO A 315 1.26 7.44 8.54
CA PRO A 315 0.48 6.22 8.33
C PRO A 315 1.33 4.96 8.56
N PHE A 316 0.90 4.10 9.48
CA PHE A 316 1.57 2.85 9.87
C PHE A 316 0.74 1.59 9.53
N ALA A 317 -0.38 1.80 8.86
CA ALA A 317 -1.17 0.79 8.18
C ALA A 317 -1.90 1.46 7.00
N PRO A 318 -2.38 0.69 6.02
CA PRO A 318 -3.29 1.22 5.01
C PRO A 318 -4.47 1.94 5.69
N THR A 319 -4.85 3.11 5.18
CA THR A 319 -6.07 3.80 5.59
C THR A 319 -7.25 2.85 5.38
N GLY A 320 -7.96 2.52 6.46
CA GLY A 320 -9.07 1.57 6.42
C GLY A 320 -8.75 0.15 6.87
N ALA A 321 -7.81 -0.06 7.80
CA ALA A 321 -7.81 -1.30 8.58
C ALA A 321 -9.24 -1.49 9.14
N PRO A 322 -9.99 -2.49 8.67
CA PRO A 322 -11.40 -2.59 8.98
C PRO A 322 -11.54 -2.77 10.48
N ILE A 323 -12.31 -1.88 11.12
CA ILE A 323 -12.91 -2.24 12.40
C ILE A 323 -13.87 -3.36 12.04
N ASP A 324 -13.52 -4.61 12.37
CA ASP A 324 -14.38 -5.77 12.10
C ASP A 324 -15.58 -5.74 13.04
N VAL A 325 -16.55 -4.87 12.74
CA VAL A 325 -17.80 -4.76 13.49
C VAL A 325 -18.66 -5.94 13.06
N PRO A 326 -19.09 -6.81 14.00
CA PRO A 326 -20.01 -7.89 13.67
C PRO A 326 -21.28 -7.33 13.01
N GLU A 327 -21.76 -7.97 11.93
CA GLU A 327 -22.94 -7.51 11.16
C GLU A 327 -24.16 -7.24 12.05
N LYS A 328 -24.34 -8.02 13.13
CA LYS A 328 -25.43 -7.79 14.09
C LYS A 328 -25.36 -6.41 14.76
N GLN A 329 -24.17 -5.95 15.14
CA GLN A 329 -23.97 -4.64 15.77
C GLN A 329 -24.09 -3.53 14.73
N ALA A 330 -23.49 -3.71 13.55
CA ALA A 330 -23.56 -2.76 12.46
C ALA A 330 -25.01 -2.51 12.00
N ARG A 331 -25.83 -3.56 11.90
CA ARG A 331 -27.27 -3.47 11.66
C ARG A 331 -28.00 -2.68 12.73
N ALA A 332 -27.73 -2.94 14.01
CA ALA A 332 -28.39 -2.20 15.09
C ALA A 332 -28.11 -0.69 15.00
N LEU A 333 -26.87 -0.30 14.67
CA LEU A 333 -26.49 1.09 14.44
C LEU A 333 -27.18 1.68 13.20
N PHE A 334 -27.22 0.92 12.11
CA PHE A 334 -27.87 1.33 10.87
C PHE A 334 -29.38 1.59 11.07
N LEU A 335 -30.06 0.70 11.79
CA LEU A 335 -31.48 0.85 12.14
C LEU A 335 -31.69 2.05 13.07
N SER A 336 -30.87 2.20 14.11
CA SER A 336 -30.96 3.34 15.02
C SER A 336 -30.76 4.68 14.29
N HIS A 337 -29.85 4.72 13.32
CA HIS A 337 -29.68 5.89 12.46
C HIS A 337 -30.96 6.20 11.67
N ALA A 338 -31.57 5.19 11.04
CA ALA A 338 -32.82 5.34 10.30
C ALA A 338 -33.98 5.82 11.20
N GLU A 339 -34.10 5.28 12.41
CA GLU A 339 -35.13 5.68 13.40
C GLU A 339 -34.96 7.15 13.83
N ASN A 340 -33.71 7.61 14.00
CA ASN A 340 -33.41 8.99 14.36
C ASN A 340 -33.77 10.00 13.25
N MET A 341 -33.89 9.57 12.00
CA MET A 341 -34.31 10.43 10.87
C MET A 341 -35.83 10.65 10.81
N VAL A 342 -36.64 9.77 11.40
CA VAL A 342 -38.11 9.86 11.29
C VAL A 342 -38.66 11.19 11.83
N PRO A 343 -38.28 11.68 13.03
CA PRO A 343 -38.78 12.96 13.54
C PRO A 343 -38.34 14.16 12.70
N GLN A 344 -37.16 14.09 12.06
CA GLN A 344 -36.66 15.14 11.18
C GLN A 344 -37.56 15.27 9.94
N HIS A 345 -37.87 14.15 9.29
CA HIS A 345 -38.71 14.15 8.08
C HIS A 345 -40.20 14.35 8.37
N ALA A 346 -40.65 14.05 9.60
CA ALA A 346 -41.98 14.44 10.06
C ALA A 346 -42.16 15.98 10.10
N ARG A 347 -41.07 16.73 10.37
CA ARG A 347 -41.07 18.20 10.44
C ARG A 347 -40.77 18.85 9.09
N ARG A 348 -39.92 18.21 8.29
CA ARG A 348 -39.52 18.66 6.96
C ARG A 348 -39.65 17.50 5.97
N PRO A 349 -40.81 17.38 5.30
CA PRO A 349 -41.04 16.33 4.33
C PRO A 349 -40.00 16.33 3.20
N ILE A 350 -39.69 15.15 2.68
CA ILE A 350 -38.79 14.96 1.53
C ILE A 350 -39.57 15.29 0.27
N ASP A 351 -39.03 16.17 -0.58
CA ASP A 351 -39.76 16.66 -1.75
C ASP A 351 -39.29 16.03 -3.07
N PHE A 352 -40.19 15.28 -3.71
CA PHE A 352 -40.01 14.70 -5.05
C PHE A 352 -40.86 15.39 -6.11
N THR A 353 -41.31 16.63 -5.86
CA THR A 353 -42.09 17.37 -6.86
C THR A 353 -41.27 17.61 -8.13
N VAL A 354 -41.74 17.05 -9.25
CA VAL A 354 -41.12 17.22 -10.57
C VAL A 354 -41.89 18.25 -11.38
N LYS A 355 -41.17 19.16 -12.05
CA LYS A 355 -41.73 20.07 -13.07
C LYS A 355 -41.33 19.56 -14.45
N GLY A 356 -42.30 19.13 -15.24
CA GLY A 356 -42.05 18.58 -16.59
C GLY A 356 -41.78 17.08 -16.59
N ARG A 357 -40.99 16.61 -17.56
CA ARG A 357 -40.59 15.21 -17.66
C ARG A 357 -39.42 14.93 -16.73
N ALA A 358 -39.43 13.78 -16.03
CA ALA A 358 -38.33 13.37 -15.17
C ALA A 358 -37.16 12.80 -15.99
N ASP A 359 -35.95 12.97 -15.46
CA ASP A 359 -34.71 12.40 -16.00
C ASP A 359 -34.60 10.91 -15.61
N VAL A 360 -35.07 10.58 -14.40
CA VAL A 360 -35.09 9.21 -13.86
C VAL A 360 -36.36 8.98 -13.04
N CYS A 361 -36.94 7.78 -13.16
CA CYS A 361 -38.06 7.32 -12.35
C CYS A 361 -37.59 6.21 -11.40
N ALA A 362 -37.63 6.48 -10.10
CA ALA A 362 -37.35 5.50 -9.07
C ALA A 362 -38.63 4.77 -8.65
N ILE A 363 -38.60 3.44 -8.70
CA ILE A 363 -39.66 2.55 -8.27
C ILE A 363 -39.21 1.85 -6.99
N VAL A 364 -39.90 2.12 -5.89
CA VAL A 364 -39.62 1.53 -4.57
C VAL A 364 -40.85 0.79 -4.09
N VAL A 365 -40.73 -0.54 -3.91
CA VAL A 365 -41.81 -1.37 -3.35
C VAL A 365 -41.58 -1.52 -1.85
N VAL A 366 -42.60 -1.27 -1.05
CA VAL A 366 -42.51 -1.23 0.42
C VAL A 366 -43.55 -2.15 1.07
N HIS A 367 -43.16 -2.74 2.20
CA HIS A 367 -44.05 -3.45 3.11
C HIS A 367 -43.58 -3.22 4.55
N ASN A 368 -44.19 -2.25 5.23
CA ASN A 368 -43.75 -1.72 6.54
C ASN A 368 -42.33 -1.11 6.51
N HIS A 369 -41.73 -0.95 7.69
CA HIS A 369 -40.39 -0.41 7.93
C HIS A 369 -40.25 1.06 7.51
N LEU A 370 -41.13 1.92 8.04
CA LEU A 370 -41.11 3.37 7.77
C LEU A 370 -39.71 3.99 7.90
N ALA A 371 -38.99 3.72 9.00
CA ALA A 371 -37.68 4.33 9.25
C ALA A 371 -36.68 4.06 8.12
N MET A 372 -36.57 2.79 7.70
CA MET A 372 -35.70 2.37 6.59
C MET A 372 -36.13 3.00 5.26
N THR A 373 -37.44 3.03 5.02
CA THR A 373 -38.01 3.65 3.82
C THR A 373 -37.64 5.14 3.77
N LEU A 374 -37.80 5.88 4.87
CA LEU A 374 -37.45 7.32 4.90
C LEU A 374 -35.96 7.57 4.72
N MET A 375 -35.10 6.75 5.31
CA MET A 375 -33.65 6.83 5.08
C MET A 375 -33.31 6.57 3.61
N THR A 376 -33.91 5.55 2.99
CA THR A 376 -33.74 5.27 1.55
C THR A 376 -34.18 6.46 0.72
N LEU A 377 -35.40 6.98 0.94
CA LEU A 377 -35.94 8.11 0.18
C LEU A 377 -35.15 9.40 0.39
N ALA A 378 -34.65 9.66 1.60
CA ALA A 378 -33.78 10.79 1.87
C ALA A 378 -32.47 10.67 1.08
N SER A 379 -31.81 9.51 1.18
CA SER A 379 -30.58 9.27 0.41
C SER A 379 -30.82 9.34 -1.10
N LEU A 380 -31.96 8.85 -1.59
CA LEU A 380 -32.37 8.93 -2.99
C LEU A 380 -32.50 10.37 -3.47
N ARG A 381 -33.19 11.22 -2.70
CA ARG A 381 -33.38 12.63 -3.07
C ARG A 381 -32.07 13.42 -3.00
N ASP A 382 -31.24 13.17 -1.99
CA ASP A 382 -29.96 13.85 -1.81
C ASP A 382 -28.93 13.43 -2.87
N ASN A 383 -29.05 12.21 -3.41
CA ASN A 383 -28.10 11.67 -4.39
C ASN A 383 -28.14 12.35 -5.76
N TYR A 384 -29.30 12.85 -6.16
CA TYR A 384 -29.53 13.43 -7.47
C TYR A 384 -30.29 14.73 -7.33
N ALA A 385 -29.78 15.83 -7.87
CA ALA A 385 -30.43 17.13 -7.80
C ALA A 385 -31.45 17.39 -8.94
N GLY A 386 -31.44 16.54 -9.98
CA GLY A 386 -32.29 16.70 -11.18
C GLY A 386 -33.74 16.25 -11.01
N ALA A 387 -34.47 16.16 -12.11
CA ALA A 387 -35.88 15.80 -12.11
C ALA A 387 -36.05 14.29 -11.83
N LEU A 388 -36.45 13.95 -10.60
CA LEU A 388 -36.59 12.57 -10.14
C LEU A 388 -38.06 12.27 -9.81
N GLN A 389 -38.68 11.40 -10.60
CA GLN A 389 -40.02 10.88 -10.28
C GLN A 389 -39.87 9.74 -9.27
N LEU A 390 -40.61 9.82 -8.16
CA LEU A 390 -40.73 8.72 -7.21
C LEU A 390 -42.09 8.05 -7.35
N ILE A 391 -42.08 6.74 -7.61
CA ILE A 391 -43.24 5.86 -7.50
C ILE A 391 -43.02 4.93 -6.32
N LEU A 392 -43.84 5.10 -5.28
CA LEU A 392 -43.79 4.27 -4.09
C LEU A 392 -44.98 3.31 -4.10
N VAL A 393 -44.69 2.01 -4.11
CA VAL A 393 -45.70 0.96 -4.13
C VAL A 393 -45.84 0.35 -2.74
N ASP A 394 -46.90 0.72 -2.03
CA ASP A 394 -47.24 0.15 -0.72
C ASP A 394 -47.97 -1.20 -0.90
N SER A 395 -47.21 -2.27 -0.72
CA SER A 395 -47.66 -3.67 -0.80
C SER A 395 -48.33 -4.11 0.50
N GLY A 396 -49.40 -3.43 0.91
CA GLY A 396 -50.21 -3.81 2.07
C GLY A 396 -49.54 -3.55 3.43
N SER A 397 -48.84 -2.43 3.61
CA SER A 397 -48.26 -2.03 4.89
C SER A 397 -49.33 -1.77 5.95
N THR A 398 -49.00 -2.13 7.19
CA THR A 398 -49.86 -1.93 8.38
C THR A 398 -49.34 -0.84 9.31
N ASP A 399 -48.03 -0.54 9.23
CA ASP A 399 -47.38 0.54 9.97
C ASP A 399 -47.68 1.94 9.38
N GLU A 400 -46.85 2.93 9.73
CA GLU A 400 -47.02 4.32 9.30
C GLU A 400 -46.68 4.58 7.82
N VAL A 401 -46.14 3.61 7.07
CA VAL A 401 -45.94 3.74 5.61
C VAL A 401 -47.25 4.05 4.88
N LYS A 402 -48.40 3.56 5.39
CA LYS A 402 -49.73 3.89 4.82
C LYS A 402 -50.06 5.39 4.86
N GLN A 403 -49.33 6.17 5.67
CA GLN A 403 -49.43 7.62 5.81
C GLN A 403 -48.17 8.33 5.27
N ILE A 404 -47.47 7.74 4.30
CA ILE A 404 -46.20 8.26 3.77
C ILE A 404 -46.28 9.73 3.31
N GLN A 405 -47.46 10.21 2.89
CA GLN A 405 -47.65 11.60 2.46
C GLN A 405 -47.39 12.62 3.57
N ARG A 406 -47.36 12.20 4.85
CA ARG A 406 -46.92 13.03 5.98
C ARG A 406 -45.42 13.33 5.92
N TYR A 407 -44.64 12.44 5.33
CA TYR A 407 -43.18 12.46 5.32
C TYR A 407 -42.59 12.80 3.95
N VAL A 408 -43.38 12.64 2.88
CA VAL A 408 -42.91 12.77 1.49
C VAL A 408 -43.94 13.51 0.65
N THR A 409 -43.50 14.51 -0.11
CA THR A 409 -44.31 15.26 -1.07
C THR A 409 -43.92 14.94 -2.52
N GLY A 410 -44.84 15.10 -3.47
CA GLY A 410 -44.58 14.86 -4.89
C GLY A 410 -44.45 13.38 -5.30
N VAL A 411 -44.75 12.43 -4.40
CA VAL A 411 -44.70 10.99 -4.66
C VAL A 411 -45.95 10.47 -5.36
N VAL A 412 -45.78 9.57 -6.33
CA VAL A 412 -46.86 8.73 -6.85
C VAL A 412 -47.00 7.51 -5.93
N HIS A 413 -47.94 7.56 -5.00
CA HIS A 413 -48.16 6.49 -4.02
C HIS A 413 -49.24 5.50 -4.49
N LEU A 414 -48.82 4.29 -4.86
CA LEU A 414 -49.70 3.19 -5.27
C LEU A 414 -49.91 2.23 -4.09
N ARG A 415 -51.08 2.27 -3.46
CA ARG A 415 -51.36 1.46 -2.27
C ARG A 415 -52.28 0.27 -2.56
N PHE A 416 -51.87 -0.89 -2.09
CA PHE A 416 -52.63 -2.13 -2.15
C PHE A 416 -53.11 -2.55 -0.76
N GLU A 417 -54.22 -3.32 -0.70
CA GLU A 417 -54.79 -3.79 0.57
C GLU A 417 -54.04 -4.99 1.16
N THR A 418 -53.42 -5.80 0.29
CA THR A 418 -52.69 -7.03 0.64
C THR A 418 -51.25 -6.95 0.16
N ASN A 419 -50.39 -7.81 0.72
CA ASN A 419 -49.03 -7.95 0.24
C ASN A 419 -49.00 -8.63 -1.14
N ILE A 420 -48.78 -7.84 -2.19
CA ILE A 420 -48.70 -8.29 -3.59
C ILE A 420 -47.28 -8.69 -4.01
N GLY A 421 -46.27 -8.44 -3.17
CA GLY A 421 -44.88 -8.78 -3.43
C GLY A 421 -44.14 -7.81 -4.37
N PHE A 422 -42.83 -8.01 -4.50
CA PHE A 422 -41.94 -7.11 -5.23
C PHE A 422 -42.27 -7.06 -6.73
N ILE A 423 -42.38 -8.23 -7.36
CA ILE A 423 -42.60 -8.36 -8.82
C ILE A 423 -43.87 -7.66 -9.28
N HIS A 424 -45.01 -7.96 -8.65
CA HIS A 424 -46.28 -7.34 -9.01
C HIS A 424 -46.29 -5.84 -8.70
N GLY A 425 -45.61 -5.42 -7.63
CA GLY A 425 -45.44 -4.01 -7.30
C GLY A 425 -44.66 -3.25 -8.37
N CYS A 426 -43.48 -3.74 -8.77
CA CYS A 426 -42.66 -3.16 -9.82
C CYS A 426 -43.41 -3.07 -11.15
N ASN A 427 -44.07 -4.15 -11.59
CA ASN A 427 -44.81 -4.16 -12.85
C ASN A 427 -46.00 -3.20 -12.85
N SER A 428 -46.68 -3.04 -11.71
CA SER A 428 -47.76 -2.06 -11.58
C SER A 428 -47.24 -0.63 -11.68
N ALA A 429 -46.07 -0.35 -11.09
CA ALA A 429 -45.44 0.96 -11.13
C ALA A 429 -44.95 1.36 -12.53
N LEU A 430 -44.50 0.41 -13.35
CA LEU A 430 -44.05 0.67 -14.73
C LEU A 430 -45.11 1.38 -15.59
N LEU A 431 -46.41 1.14 -15.33
CA LEU A 431 -47.51 1.80 -16.03
C LEU A 431 -47.60 3.31 -15.76
N HIS A 432 -46.97 3.78 -14.67
CA HIS A 432 -46.97 5.17 -14.23
C HIS A 432 -45.61 5.86 -14.42
N ALA A 433 -44.60 5.13 -14.87
CA ALA A 433 -43.25 5.63 -15.04
C ALA A 433 -43.14 6.56 -16.26
N ASN A 434 -42.56 7.75 -16.06
CA ASN A 434 -42.40 8.77 -17.08
C ASN A 434 -41.00 9.39 -17.03
N ALA A 435 -39.99 8.61 -17.40
CA ALA A 435 -38.60 9.01 -17.51
C ALA A 435 -37.88 8.15 -18.57
N PRO A 436 -36.76 8.59 -19.16
CA PRO A 436 -35.94 7.74 -20.03
C PRO A 436 -35.23 6.60 -19.28
N PHE A 437 -34.96 6.76 -17.99
CA PHE A 437 -34.33 5.74 -17.14
C PHE A 437 -35.24 5.34 -15.98
N ILE A 438 -35.28 4.03 -15.70
CA ILE A 438 -36.03 3.43 -14.61
C ILE A 438 -35.04 2.86 -13.60
N LEU A 439 -35.17 3.23 -12.34
CA LEU A 439 -34.40 2.68 -11.23
C LEU A 439 -35.32 1.83 -10.35
N PHE A 440 -35.09 0.52 -10.31
CA PHE A 440 -35.64 -0.35 -9.27
C PHE A 440 -34.74 -0.30 -8.05
N LEU A 441 -35.31 -0.02 -6.89
CA LEU A 441 -34.58 0.20 -5.65
C LEU A 441 -35.30 -0.43 -4.46
N ASN A 442 -34.56 -1.18 -3.65
CA ASN A 442 -35.07 -1.68 -2.37
C ASN A 442 -35.27 -0.54 -1.36
N ASN A 443 -36.10 -0.76 -0.34
CA ASN A 443 -36.45 0.26 0.65
C ASN A 443 -35.56 0.26 1.91
N ASP A 444 -34.47 -0.51 1.91
CA ASP A 444 -33.54 -0.70 3.02
C ASP A 444 -32.09 -0.42 2.62
N VAL A 445 -31.90 0.60 1.78
CA VAL A 445 -30.61 1.00 1.23
C VAL A 445 -30.25 2.44 1.58
N ARG A 446 -28.96 2.77 1.50
CA ARG A 446 -28.44 4.13 1.53
C ARG A 446 -27.47 4.32 0.36
N LEU A 447 -27.81 5.24 -0.54
CA LEU A 447 -26.97 5.54 -1.71
C LEU A 447 -25.76 6.39 -1.30
N SER A 448 -24.57 6.05 -1.82
CA SER A 448 -23.39 6.93 -1.73
C SER A 448 -23.48 8.05 -2.76
N THR A 449 -22.94 9.22 -2.44
CA THR A 449 -22.98 10.43 -3.27
C THR A 449 -22.65 10.15 -4.74
N GLY A 450 -23.51 10.59 -5.65
CA GLY A 450 -23.29 10.49 -7.10
C GLY A 450 -23.68 9.16 -7.76
N ALA A 451 -24.15 8.16 -7.01
CA ALA A 451 -24.52 6.83 -7.54
C ALA A 451 -25.51 6.88 -8.73
N ILE A 452 -26.55 7.70 -8.67
CA ILE A 452 -27.54 7.85 -9.75
C ILE A 452 -26.92 8.49 -10.98
N ALA A 453 -26.16 9.57 -10.79
CA ALA A 453 -25.49 10.26 -11.88
C ALA A 453 -24.48 9.35 -12.59
N ALA A 454 -23.74 8.53 -11.83
CA ALA A 454 -22.82 7.53 -12.39
C ALA A 454 -23.56 6.46 -13.21
N ALA A 455 -24.66 5.92 -12.70
CA ALA A 455 -25.45 4.92 -13.42
C ALA A 455 -26.09 5.48 -14.71
N MET A 456 -26.60 6.72 -14.67
CA MET A 456 -27.13 7.41 -15.85
C MET A 456 -26.02 7.67 -16.88
N ALA A 457 -24.89 8.22 -16.45
CA ALA A 457 -23.76 8.49 -17.33
C ALA A 457 -23.27 7.21 -18.03
N ARG A 458 -23.30 6.06 -17.34
CA ARG A 458 -22.98 4.76 -17.94
C ARG A 458 -23.98 4.34 -19.03
N LEU A 459 -25.28 4.46 -18.78
CA LEU A 459 -26.33 4.14 -19.77
C LEU A 459 -26.34 5.12 -20.97
N GLU A 460 -25.89 6.34 -20.77
CA GLU A 460 -25.75 7.36 -21.81
C GLU A 460 -24.49 7.17 -22.66
N ALA A 461 -23.39 6.71 -22.05
CA ALA A 461 -22.10 6.55 -22.72
C ALA A 461 -22.09 5.45 -23.80
N ASP A 462 -22.92 4.41 -23.64
CA ASP A 462 -23.03 3.32 -24.61
C ASP A 462 -24.49 2.83 -24.73
N PRO A 463 -25.14 3.02 -25.90
CA PRO A 463 -26.52 2.59 -26.12
C PRO A 463 -26.72 1.07 -26.08
N GLN A 464 -25.64 0.26 -26.15
CA GLN A 464 -25.72 -1.19 -25.98
C GLN A 464 -25.82 -1.62 -24.51
N ILE A 465 -25.61 -0.72 -23.54
CA ILE A 465 -25.81 -1.02 -22.12
C ILE A 465 -27.30 -0.88 -21.80
N GLY A 466 -27.93 -2.01 -21.42
CA GLY A 466 -29.35 -2.07 -21.07
C GLY A 466 -29.62 -1.93 -19.58
N VAL A 467 -28.68 -2.40 -18.74
CA VAL A 467 -28.80 -2.39 -17.28
C VAL A 467 -27.47 -2.02 -16.64
N VAL A 468 -27.52 -1.20 -15.59
CA VAL A 468 -26.40 -0.87 -14.72
C VAL A 468 -26.75 -1.24 -13.27
N GLY A 469 -25.86 -1.97 -12.61
CA GLY A 469 -25.96 -2.28 -11.19
C GLY A 469 -24.79 -1.76 -10.36
N ALA A 470 -24.98 -1.80 -9.05
CA ALA A 470 -24.12 -1.18 -8.07
C ALA A 470 -23.07 -2.13 -7.46
N LYS A 471 -22.04 -1.54 -6.87
CA LYS A 471 -21.29 -2.10 -5.75
C LYS A 471 -22.16 -2.05 -4.50
N VAL A 472 -22.54 -3.23 -4.00
CA VAL A 472 -23.40 -3.34 -2.82
C VAL A 472 -22.55 -3.71 -1.62
N ILE A 473 -22.57 -2.84 -0.62
CA ILE A 473 -21.83 -2.95 0.64
C ILE A 473 -22.84 -3.20 1.76
N ARG A 474 -22.55 -4.12 2.68
CA ARG A 474 -23.41 -4.36 3.85
C ARG A 474 -23.11 -3.39 4.97
N THR A 475 -23.91 -3.45 6.03
CA THR A 475 -23.75 -2.54 7.17
C THR A 475 -22.40 -2.67 7.87
N ASN A 476 -21.75 -3.83 7.82
CA ASN A 476 -20.40 -4.06 8.36
C ASN A 476 -19.24 -3.66 7.43
N GLU A 477 -19.49 -2.84 6.40
CA GLU A 477 -18.45 -2.39 5.45
C GLU A 477 -17.81 -3.52 4.63
N LYS A 478 -18.46 -4.69 4.52
CA LYS A 478 -18.04 -5.79 3.63
C LYS A 478 -18.94 -5.86 2.41
N LEU A 479 -18.40 -6.32 1.29
CA LEU A 479 -19.18 -6.53 0.07
C LEU A 479 -20.32 -7.54 0.30
N GLN A 480 -21.50 -7.18 -0.17
CA GLN A 480 -22.54 -8.15 -0.48
C GLN A 480 -22.26 -8.79 -1.85
N GLU A 481 -21.97 -7.93 -2.83
CA GLU A 481 -21.72 -8.31 -4.22
C GLU A 481 -21.02 -7.17 -4.99
N ALA A 482 -20.16 -7.58 -5.92
CA ALA A 482 -19.52 -6.73 -6.94
C ALA A 482 -19.92 -7.22 -8.34
N GLY A 483 -21.24 -7.28 -8.57
CA GLY A 483 -21.88 -8.04 -9.64
C GLY A 483 -22.18 -9.48 -9.24
N CYS A 484 -23.02 -10.17 -10.02
CA CYS A 484 -23.47 -11.51 -9.71
C CYS A 484 -23.26 -12.50 -10.86
N ILE A 485 -23.09 -13.77 -10.49
CA ILE A 485 -22.75 -14.89 -11.38
C ILE A 485 -23.94 -15.85 -11.45
N ILE A 486 -24.23 -16.36 -12.65
CA ILE A 486 -25.22 -17.43 -12.88
C ILE A 486 -24.49 -18.70 -13.31
N TRP A 487 -24.57 -19.74 -12.48
CA TRP A 487 -23.93 -21.01 -12.73
C TRP A 487 -24.73 -21.92 -13.67
N ARG A 488 -24.06 -22.94 -14.20
CA ARG A 488 -24.68 -23.95 -15.09
C ARG A 488 -25.89 -24.65 -14.48
N ASP A 489 -25.88 -24.90 -13.17
CA ASP A 489 -27.00 -25.53 -12.44
C ASP A 489 -28.12 -24.53 -12.07
N GLY A 490 -28.03 -23.30 -12.56
CA GLY A 490 -28.94 -22.21 -12.29
C GLY A 490 -28.80 -21.60 -10.90
N LYS A 491 -27.80 -21.97 -10.08
CA LYS A 491 -27.52 -21.23 -8.85
C LYS A 491 -26.96 -19.85 -9.17
N THR A 492 -27.11 -18.93 -8.22
CA THR A 492 -26.60 -17.57 -8.31
C THR A 492 -25.68 -17.24 -7.13
N ASN A 493 -24.61 -16.50 -7.40
CA ASN A 493 -23.69 -16.01 -6.36
C ASN A 493 -23.40 -14.51 -6.55
N GLY A 494 -23.41 -13.75 -5.46
CA GLY A 494 -22.78 -12.43 -5.43
C GLY A 494 -21.26 -12.55 -5.44
N TYR A 495 -20.59 -11.93 -6.40
CA TYR A 495 -19.13 -12.02 -6.55
C TYR A 495 -18.44 -11.26 -5.40
N MET A 496 -17.38 -11.85 -4.83
CA MET A 496 -16.59 -11.30 -3.72
C MET A 496 -17.37 -10.97 -2.44
N ARG A 497 -18.47 -11.70 -2.18
CA ARG A 497 -19.19 -11.58 -0.92
C ARG A 497 -18.23 -11.74 0.28
N ASP A 498 -18.42 -10.90 1.29
CA ASP A 498 -17.60 -10.80 2.51
C ASP A 498 -16.19 -10.19 2.34
N TRP A 499 -15.78 -9.83 1.12
CA TRP A 499 -14.48 -9.17 0.88
C TRP A 499 -14.54 -7.66 1.14
N ALA A 500 -13.37 -7.02 1.16
CA ALA A 500 -13.26 -5.57 1.31
C ALA A 500 -13.78 -4.84 0.04
N PRO A 501 -14.58 -3.77 0.19
CA PRO A 501 -15.09 -3.00 -0.96
C PRO A 501 -14.02 -2.34 -1.84
N LEU A 502 -12.80 -2.19 -1.31
CA LEU A 502 -11.64 -1.62 -1.99
C LEU A 502 -10.69 -2.68 -2.58
N SER A 503 -11.04 -3.97 -2.54
CA SER A 503 -10.23 -5.00 -3.22
C SER A 503 -10.16 -4.73 -4.73
N PRO A 504 -9.00 -4.87 -5.39
CA PRO A 504 -8.84 -4.61 -6.83
C PRO A 504 -9.91 -5.26 -7.71
N GLU A 505 -10.25 -6.52 -7.43
CA GLU A 505 -11.22 -7.29 -8.19
C GLU A 505 -12.65 -6.72 -8.11
N ALA A 506 -12.94 -5.84 -7.15
CA ALA A 506 -14.24 -5.17 -7.01
C ALA A 506 -14.27 -3.76 -7.63
N ASN A 507 -13.15 -3.24 -8.13
CA ASN A 507 -12.97 -1.81 -8.44
C ASN A 507 -12.71 -1.49 -9.92
N PHE A 508 -13.27 -2.30 -10.83
CA PHE A 508 -13.32 -1.98 -12.25
C PHE A 508 -14.65 -2.40 -12.86
N VAL A 509 -15.04 -1.72 -13.94
CA VAL A 509 -16.29 -1.90 -14.68
C VAL A 509 -16.26 -3.21 -15.46
N ARG A 510 -17.36 -3.96 -15.42
CA ARG A 510 -17.46 -5.26 -16.10
C ARG A 510 -18.87 -5.55 -16.59
N ASP A 511 -18.94 -6.34 -17.67
CA ASP A 511 -20.16 -7.03 -18.05
C ASP A 511 -20.36 -8.23 -17.12
N VAL A 512 -21.52 -8.33 -16.49
CA VAL A 512 -21.86 -9.37 -15.51
C VAL A 512 -23.15 -10.08 -15.90
N ASP A 513 -23.38 -11.27 -15.35
CA ASP A 513 -24.55 -12.07 -15.74
C ASP A 513 -25.85 -11.39 -15.31
N PHE A 514 -25.85 -10.86 -14.09
CA PHE A 514 -26.94 -10.04 -13.57
C PHE A 514 -26.46 -9.16 -12.42
N VAL A 515 -27.32 -8.23 -12.03
CA VAL A 515 -27.16 -7.36 -10.85
C VAL A 515 -28.44 -7.46 -10.02
N SER A 516 -28.35 -7.31 -8.70
CA SER A 516 -29.52 -7.50 -7.85
C SER A 516 -30.51 -6.34 -7.93
N GLY A 517 -31.77 -6.63 -7.57
CA GLY A 517 -32.82 -5.63 -7.38
C GLY A 517 -32.55 -4.61 -6.26
N VAL A 518 -31.45 -4.75 -5.49
CA VAL A 518 -31.02 -3.76 -4.50
C VAL A 518 -30.81 -2.39 -5.16
N PHE A 519 -30.18 -2.38 -6.33
CA PHE A 519 -30.06 -1.23 -7.22
C PHE A 519 -29.93 -1.74 -8.66
N LEU A 520 -30.97 -1.53 -9.47
CA LEU A 520 -30.98 -1.90 -10.88
C LEU A 520 -31.54 -0.73 -11.69
N MET A 521 -30.68 -0.05 -12.45
CA MET A 521 -31.08 1.01 -13.37
C MET A 521 -31.13 0.48 -14.80
N THR A 522 -32.22 0.74 -15.51
CA THR A 522 -32.45 0.28 -16.88
C THR A 522 -33.08 1.36 -17.74
N ARG A 523 -33.05 1.17 -19.06
CA ARG A 523 -33.70 2.07 -20.02
C ARG A 523 -35.20 1.79 -20.06
N ALA A 524 -36.00 2.86 -20.12
CA ALA A 524 -37.46 2.75 -20.09
C ALA A 524 -38.04 2.06 -21.34
N ASP A 525 -37.43 2.28 -22.51
CA ASP A 525 -37.80 1.62 -23.77
C ASP A 525 -37.51 0.10 -23.71
N LEU A 526 -36.35 -0.28 -23.20
CA LEU A 526 -35.94 -1.68 -23.06
C LEU A 526 -36.83 -2.45 -22.08
N ILE A 527 -37.09 -1.91 -20.89
CA ILE A 527 -37.93 -2.62 -19.91
C ILE A 527 -39.38 -2.74 -20.39
N ALA A 528 -39.88 -1.75 -21.15
CA ALA A 528 -41.19 -1.82 -21.80
C ALA A 528 -41.24 -2.88 -22.89
N GLN A 529 -40.15 -3.06 -23.66
CA GLN A 529 -40.02 -4.12 -24.66
C GLN A 529 -39.99 -5.51 -24.02
N ILE A 530 -39.26 -5.68 -22.92
CA ILE A 530 -39.19 -6.96 -22.18
C ILE A 530 -40.52 -7.28 -21.47
N GLY A 531 -41.28 -6.26 -21.06
CA GLY A 531 -42.55 -6.42 -20.37
C GLY A 531 -42.45 -6.47 -18.83
N GLY A 532 -41.33 -5.98 -18.27
CA GLY A 532 -41.09 -5.96 -16.82
C GLY A 532 -40.56 -7.28 -16.25
N PHE A 533 -40.78 -7.50 -14.96
CA PHE A 533 -40.37 -8.74 -14.27
C PHE A 533 -41.34 -9.89 -14.54
N ASP A 534 -40.84 -11.11 -14.72
CA ASP A 534 -41.70 -12.27 -14.98
C ASP A 534 -42.51 -12.69 -13.73
N PRO A 535 -43.85 -12.68 -13.79
CA PRO A 535 -44.72 -13.13 -12.69
C PRO A 535 -44.49 -14.58 -12.22
N GLN A 536 -43.84 -15.43 -13.03
CA GLN A 536 -43.51 -16.82 -12.66
C GLN A 536 -42.66 -16.90 -11.38
N PHE A 537 -41.84 -15.88 -11.11
CA PHE A 537 -40.95 -15.84 -9.93
C PHE A 537 -41.59 -15.16 -8.70
N ALA A 538 -42.87 -14.79 -8.78
CA ALA A 538 -43.54 -14.10 -7.67
C ALA A 538 -43.57 -14.99 -6.41
N PRO A 539 -43.40 -14.40 -5.20
CA PRO A 539 -43.31 -12.96 -4.94
C PRO A 539 -41.90 -12.33 -5.00
N ALA A 540 -40.82 -13.14 -5.04
CA ALA A 540 -39.42 -12.69 -5.01
C ALA A 540 -38.43 -13.84 -5.31
N TYR A 541 -37.15 -13.49 -5.48
CA TYR A 541 -35.99 -14.32 -5.84
C TYR A 541 -35.99 -14.83 -7.29
N TYR A 542 -34.85 -14.68 -7.97
CA TYR A 542 -34.58 -14.98 -9.39
C TYR A 542 -35.24 -14.03 -10.41
N GLU A 543 -36.02 -13.06 -9.97
CA GLU A 543 -36.64 -12.03 -10.81
C GLU A 543 -35.62 -11.12 -11.49
N ASP A 544 -34.55 -10.78 -10.77
CA ASP A 544 -33.44 -9.95 -11.24
C ASP A 544 -32.52 -10.70 -12.20
N ALA A 545 -32.18 -11.95 -11.87
CA ALA A 545 -31.42 -12.85 -12.73
C ALA A 545 -32.17 -13.17 -14.04
N ASP A 546 -33.48 -13.38 -13.96
CA ASP A 546 -34.35 -13.59 -15.13
C ASP A 546 -34.38 -12.35 -16.02
N LEU A 547 -34.66 -11.18 -15.45
CA LEU A 547 -34.70 -9.91 -16.18
C LEU A 547 -33.37 -9.65 -16.90
N CYS A 548 -32.24 -9.79 -16.20
CA CYS A 548 -30.92 -9.57 -16.79
C CYS A 548 -30.59 -10.59 -17.89
N LEU A 549 -30.98 -11.86 -17.75
CA LEU A 549 -30.86 -12.82 -18.85
C LEU A 549 -31.74 -12.47 -20.06
N GLN A 550 -32.90 -11.86 -19.85
CA GLN A 550 -33.73 -11.36 -20.94
C GLN A 550 -33.07 -10.15 -21.63
N VAL A 551 -32.49 -9.22 -20.87
CA VAL A 551 -31.69 -8.11 -21.40
C VAL A 551 -30.56 -8.62 -22.32
N TRP A 552 -29.82 -9.64 -21.88
CA TRP A 552 -28.81 -10.30 -22.70
C TRP A 552 -29.39 -10.94 -23.98
N LYS A 553 -30.59 -11.54 -23.92
CA LYS A 553 -31.26 -12.13 -25.10
C LYS A 553 -31.70 -11.07 -26.11
N GLU A 554 -32.07 -9.88 -25.67
CA GLU A 554 -32.40 -8.73 -26.52
C GLU A 554 -31.16 -8.05 -27.12
N GLY A 555 -29.95 -8.56 -26.82
CA GLY A 555 -28.69 -8.06 -27.37
C GLY A 555 -28.07 -6.90 -26.61
N TYR A 556 -28.58 -6.58 -25.41
CA TYR A 556 -28.04 -5.54 -24.53
C TYR A 556 -27.11 -6.12 -23.47
N ARG A 557 -26.19 -5.30 -22.99
CA ARG A 557 -25.23 -5.61 -21.94
C ARG A 557 -25.80 -5.29 -20.55
N VAL A 558 -25.41 -6.10 -19.57
CA VAL A 558 -25.66 -5.85 -18.14
C VAL A 558 -24.31 -5.53 -17.49
N VAL A 559 -24.18 -4.33 -16.93
CA VAL A 559 -22.91 -3.79 -16.46
C VAL A 559 -22.92 -3.58 -14.96
N TYR A 560 -21.87 -4.06 -14.30
CA TYR A 560 -21.49 -3.67 -12.95
C TYR A 560 -20.58 -2.43 -13.02
N ASP A 561 -20.95 -1.37 -12.30
CA ASP A 561 -20.14 -0.15 -12.20
C ASP A 561 -19.73 0.11 -10.74
N PRO A 562 -18.42 0.05 -10.39
CA PRO A 562 -17.95 0.25 -9.03
C PRO A 562 -18.11 1.68 -8.50
N ASN A 563 -18.39 2.66 -9.37
CA ASN A 563 -18.68 4.05 -8.97
C ASN A 563 -20.13 4.22 -8.48
N VAL A 564 -21.01 3.25 -8.77
CA VAL A 564 -22.36 3.21 -8.23
C VAL A 564 -22.32 2.46 -6.90
N VAL A 565 -22.23 3.17 -5.78
CA VAL A 565 -22.04 2.55 -4.45
C VAL A 565 -23.31 2.63 -3.61
N VAL A 566 -23.73 1.49 -3.06
CA VAL A 566 -24.95 1.35 -2.26
C VAL A 566 -24.66 0.57 -0.98
N TYR A 567 -25.09 1.11 0.17
CA TYR A 567 -25.09 0.41 1.45
C TYR A 567 -26.45 -0.27 1.66
N HIS A 568 -26.46 -1.54 2.04
CA HIS A 568 -27.66 -2.34 2.16
C HIS A 568 -27.74 -3.04 3.53
N TYR A 569 -28.91 -2.97 4.15
CA TYR A 569 -29.16 -3.57 5.46
C TYR A 569 -29.25 -5.11 5.41
N GLU A 570 -29.74 -5.65 4.29
CA GLU A 570 -29.92 -7.06 3.98
C GLU A 570 -30.84 -7.81 4.99
N TYR A 571 -31.98 -8.33 4.51
CA TYR A 571 -33.04 -9.01 5.31
C TYR A 571 -33.90 -8.10 6.21
N GLY A 572 -34.28 -6.92 5.73
CA GLY A 572 -35.24 -6.06 6.44
C GLY A 572 -36.63 -6.68 6.67
N SER A 573 -37.09 -7.60 5.81
CA SER A 573 -38.52 -7.99 5.74
C SER A 573 -38.85 -9.50 5.92
N SER A 574 -37.90 -10.44 5.87
CA SER A 574 -38.19 -11.87 6.04
C SER A 574 -37.79 -12.38 7.42
N ARG A 575 -38.76 -12.49 8.33
CA ARG A 575 -38.58 -13.01 9.70
C ARG A 575 -38.31 -14.53 9.76
N ASP A 576 -38.36 -15.25 8.65
CA ASP A 576 -38.19 -16.70 8.56
C ASP A 576 -37.22 -17.07 7.42
N SER A 577 -35.98 -17.39 7.79
CA SER A 577 -34.95 -17.80 6.84
C SER A 577 -35.30 -19.11 6.12
N GLY A 578 -36.06 -20.02 6.75
CA GLY A 578 -36.44 -21.30 6.16
C GLY A 578 -37.41 -21.15 4.98
N ALA A 579 -38.40 -20.27 5.11
CA ALA A 579 -39.35 -19.97 4.03
C ALA A 579 -38.67 -19.30 2.83
N ALA A 580 -37.71 -18.39 3.08
CA ALA A 580 -36.90 -17.75 2.03
C ALA A 580 -36.07 -18.78 1.26
N PHE A 581 -35.35 -19.67 1.94
CA PHE A 581 -34.57 -20.75 1.29
C PHE A 581 -35.46 -21.69 0.46
N GLY A 582 -36.66 -22.02 0.96
CA GLY A 582 -37.63 -22.83 0.23
C GLY A 582 -38.09 -22.17 -1.08
N LEU A 583 -38.39 -20.87 -1.03
CA LEU A 583 -38.79 -20.09 -2.21
C LEU A 583 -37.63 -19.96 -3.22
N MET A 584 -36.42 -19.63 -2.75
CA MET A 584 -35.22 -19.58 -3.59
C MET A 584 -34.98 -20.91 -4.32
N HIS A 585 -35.11 -22.03 -3.61
CA HIS A 585 -34.91 -23.36 -4.21
C HIS A 585 -36.00 -23.71 -5.24
N LYS A 586 -37.26 -23.34 -4.98
CA LYS A 586 -38.36 -23.50 -5.94
C LYS A 586 -38.10 -22.66 -7.20
N ASN A 587 -37.77 -21.39 -7.03
CA ASN A 587 -37.55 -20.46 -8.14
C ASN A 587 -36.28 -20.78 -8.92
N GLN A 588 -35.23 -21.30 -8.26
CA GLN A 588 -34.05 -21.84 -8.94
C GLN A 588 -34.43 -22.93 -9.95
N LYS A 589 -35.27 -23.90 -9.55
CA LYS A 589 -35.69 -24.98 -10.46
C LYS A 589 -36.49 -24.44 -11.65
N ALA A 590 -37.40 -23.51 -11.39
CA ALA A 590 -38.18 -22.84 -12.43
C ALA A 590 -37.27 -22.06 -13.41
N PHE A 591 -36.32 -21.30 -12.88
CA PHE A 591 -35.33 -20.54 -13.62
C PHE A 591 -34.43 -21.45 -14.48
N HIS A 592 -33.89 -22.51 -13.88
CA HIS A 592 -33.06 -23.48 -14.59
C HIS A 592 -33.83 -24.16 -15.73
N ALA A 593 -35.10 -24.55 -15.51
CA ALA A 593 -35.94 -25.11 -16.55
C ALA A 593 -36.22 -24.11 -17.69
N LYS A 594 -36.55 -22.85 -17.35
CA LYS A 594 -36.84 -21.78 -18.32
C LYS A 594 -35.61 -21.41 -19.16
N HIS A 595 -34.42 -21.38 -18.55
CA HIS A 595 -33.17 -20.91 -19.19
C HIS A 595 -32.18 -22.02 -19.54
N PHE A 596 -32.58 -23.30 -19.49
CA PHE A 596 -31.69 -24.45 -19.67
C PHE A 596 -30.73 -24.32 -20.87
N GLN A 597 -31.23 -23.85 -22.02
CA GLN A 597 -30.42 -23.70 -23.23
C GLN A 597 -29.31 -22.65 -23.10
N ALA A 598 -29.55 -21.57 -22.35
CA ALA A 598 -28.53 -20.56 -22.06
C ALA A 598 -27.56 -21.05 -20.96
N LEU A 599 -28.09 -21.73 -19.93
CA LEU A 599 -27.32 -22.16 -18.77
C LEU A 599 -26.35 -23.31 -19.07
N LYS A 600 -26.66 -24.20 -20.01
CA LYS A 600 -25.80 -25.36 -20.34
C LYS A 600 -24.37 -24.95 -20.78
N HIS A 601 -24.20 -23.72 -21.26
CA HIS A 601 -22.91 -23.16 -21.69
C HIS A 601 -22.19 -22.38 -20.58
N ARG A 602 -22.82 -22.16 -19.43
CA ARG A 602 -22.21 -21.46 -18.29
C ARG A 602 -21.18 -22.33 -17.58
N PHE A 603 -20.36 -21.69 -16.75
CA PHE A 603 -19.38 -22.37 -15.91
C PHE A 603 -20.06 -23.22 -14.82
N PRO A 604 -19.45 -24.36 -14.42
CA PRO A 604 -19.87 -25.07 -13.22
C PRO A 604 -19.52 -24.23 -11.98
N ASN A 605 -20.29 -24.39 -10.90
CA ASN A 605 -20.03 -23.72 -9.62
C ASN A 605 -18.85 -24.40 -8.91
N THR A 606 -17.64 -24.00 -9.27
CA THR A 606 -16.40 -24.45 -8.62
C THR A 606 -15.48 -23.25 -8.33
N PRO A 607 -14.61 -23.34 -7.31
CA PRO A 607 -13.67 -22.26 -6.99
C PRO A 607 -12.78 -21.85 -8.17
N GLU A 608 -12.35 -22.80 -8.99
CA GLU A 608 -11.46 -22.58 -10.13
C GLU A 608 -12.14 -21.78 -11.26
N ALA A 609 -13.47 -21.91 -11.38
CA ALA A 609 -14.24 -21.22 -12.39
C ALA A 609 -14.65 -19.80 -11.99
N LEU A 610 -14.50 -19.43 -10.71
CA LEU A 610 -15.00 -18.18 -10.15
C LEU A 610 -14.44 -16.93 -10.85
N LEU A 611 -13.15 -16.95 -11.17
CA LEU A 611 -12.46 -15.81 -11.78
C LEU A 611 -12.86 -15.59 -13.24
N GLU A 612 -13.21 -16.66 -13.95
CA GLU A 612 -13.75 -16.59 -15.32
C GLU A 612 -15.23 -16.20 -15.31
N ALA A 613 -16.01 -16.78 -14.38
CA ALA A 613 -17.45 -16.59 -14.30
C ALA A 613 -17.87 -15.19 -13.81
N ARG A 614 -16.93 -14.35 -13.35
CA ARG A 614 -17.18 -12.94 -12.98
C ARG A 614 -17.56 -12.06 -14.17
N PHE A 615 -17.33 -12.53 -15.40
CA PHE A 615 -17.72 -11.85 -16.63
C PHE A 615 -18.90 -12.57 -17.30
N ALA A 616 -19.82 -11.80 -17.88
CA ALA A 616 -20.83 -12.34 -18.79
C ALA A 616 -20.26 -12.55 -20.20
N GLY A 617 -20.57 -13.70 -20.81
CA GLY A 617 -20.34 -13.93 -22.24
C GLY A 617 -18.93 -14.41 -22.62
N ARG A 618 -18.49 -14.06 -23.85
CA ARG A 618 -17.21 -14.49 -24.44
C ARG A 618 -16.04 -13.86 -23.68
N THR A 619 -15.04 -14.68 -23.36
CA THR A 619 -13.81 -14.26 -22.70
C THR A 619 -13.05 -13.29 -23.59
N GLN A 620 -12.97 -12.03 -23.18
CA GLN A 620 -12.00 -11.09 -23.71
C GLN A 620 -10.59 -11.64 -23.44
N PRO A 621 -9.67 -11.53 -24.41
CA PRO A 621 -8.25 -11.75 -24.18
C PRO A 621 -7.73 -11.06 -22.91
N LYS A 622 -7.07 -11.80 -22.02
CA LYS A 622 -6.63 -11.29 -20.71
C LYS A 622 -5.13 -11.07 -20.66
N ILE A 623 -4.73 -9.87 -20.26
CA ILE A 623 -3.33 -9.47 -20.16
C ILE A 623 -2.99 -9.17 -18.71
N LEU A 624 -1.96 -9.84 -18.17
CA LEU A 624 -1.28 -9.39 -16.97
C LEU A 624 -0.15 -8.45 -17.36
N TYR A 625 -0.26 -7.17 -17.00
CA TYR A 625 0.75 -6.16 -17.24
C TYR A 625 1.57 -5.94 -15.96
N ILE A 626 2.84 -6.32 -15.97
CA ILE A 626 3.75 -6.22 -14.83
C ILE A 626 4.67 -5.02 -15.01
N GLU A 627 4.75 -4.17 -13.98
CA GLU A 627 5.54 -2.95 -13.97
C GLU A 627 6.16 -2.70 -12.59
N ASP A 628 7.22 -1.89 -12.50
CA ASP A 628 7.87 -1.54 -11.23
C ASP A 628 6.87 -1.02 -10.18
N TYR A 629 6.05 -0.07 -10.61
CA TYR A 629 4.99 0.59 -9.85
C TYR A 629 3.76 0.71 -10.74
N ILE A 630 2.62 1.08 -10.16
CA ILE A 630 1.45 1.47 -10.97
C ILE A 630 1.87 2.65 -11.86
N PRO A 631 1.82 2.54 -13.21
CA PRO A 631 2.37 3.53 -14.11
C PRO A 631 1.46 4.75 -14.23
N LEU A 632 1.50 5.61 -13.21
CA LEU A 632 0.82 6.89 -13.24
C LEU A 632 1.54 7.84 -14.20
N ARG A 633 0.78 8.59 -14.99
CA ARG A 633 1.32 9.54 -15.96
C ARG A 633 2.13 10.66 -15.29
N SER A 634 1.88 10.94 -14.01
CA SER A 634 2.62 11.89 -13.18
C SER A 634 4.06 11.46 -12.84
N LEU A 635 4.41 10.17 -12.99
CA LEU A 635 5.73 9.63 -12.65
C LEU A 635 6.80 9.84 -13.74
N GLY A 636 6.41 10.29 -14.94
CA GLY A 636 7.32 10.63 -16.03
C GLY A 636 7.28 9.64 -17.21
N ALA A 637 8.20 9.85 -18.16
CA ALA A 637 8.14 9.29 -19.52
C ALA A 637 7.86 7.78 -19.61
N GLY A 638 8.62 6.95 -18.89
CA GLY A 638 8.44 5.49 -18.92
C GLY A 638 7.06 5.06 -18.42
N ALA A 639 6.57 5.69 -17.34
CA ALA A 639 5.24 5.42 -16.81
C ALA A 639 4.13 5.93 -17.73
N VAL A 640 4.31 7.07 -18.40
CA VAL A 640 3.34 7.59 -19.38
C VAL A 640 3.17 6.60 -20.54
N ARG A 641 4.27 6.08 -21.09
CA ARG A 641 4.21 5.08 -22.16
C ARG A 641 3.51 3.80 -21.70
N SER A 642 3.85 3.27 -20.52
CA SER A 642 3.18 2.09 -19.97
C SER A 642 1.68 2.32 -19.77
N ASN A 643 1.29 3.50 -19.28
CA ASN A 643 -0.12 3.90 -19.16
C ASN A 643 -0.83 3.95 -20.53
N ASP A 644 -0.20 4.56 -21.52
CA ASP A 644 -0.75 4.66 -22.88
C ASP A 644 -0.88 3.27 -23.54
N LEU A 645 0.05 2.33 -23.31
CA LEU A 645 -0.10 0.92 -23.72
C LEU A 645 -1.32 0.28 -23.10
N ILE A 646 -1.48 0.38 -21.78
CA ILE A 646 -2.61 -0.19 -21.04
C ILE A 646 -3.93 0.38 -21.56
N ARG A 647 -3.99 1.69 -21.82
CA ARG A 647 -5.17 2.35 -22.42
C ARG A 647 -5.49 1.80 -23.79
N VAL A 648 -4.50 1.70 -24.66
CA VAL A 648 -4.70 1.21 -26.03
C VAL A 648 -5.09 -0.27 -26.04
N MET A 649 -4.52 -1.10 -25.15
CA MET A 649 -4.93 -2.48 -24.93
C MET A 649 -6.39 -2.56 -24.44
N ALA A 650 -6.77 -1.79 -23.43
CA ALA A 650 -8.14 -1.78 -22.91
C ALA A 650 -9.16 -1.33 -23.97
N GLU A 651 -8.84 -0.28 -24.74
CA GLU A 651 -9.68 0.19 -25.85
C GLU A 651 -9.76 -0.80 -27.01
N ALA A 652 -8.75 -1.65 -27.20
CA ALA A 652 -8.76 -2.72 -28.20
C ALA A 652 -9.57 -3.95 -27.74
N GLY A 653 -10.16 -3.92 -26.55
CA GLY A 653 -11.03 -4.97 -26.01
C GLY A 653 -10.30 -6.06 -25.23
N TYR A 654 -9.05 -5.81 -24.80
CA TYR A 654 -8.35 -6.70 -23.87
C TYR A 654 -8.74 -6.37 -22.43
N GLN A 655 -8.95 -7.41 -21.62
CA GLN A 655 -9.06 -7.24 -20.17
C GLN A 655 -7.66 -7.17 -19.57
N VAL A 656 -7.25 -5.97 -19.15
CA VAL A 656 -5.91 -5.75 -18.58
C VAL A 656 -5.98 -5.79 -17.05
N THR A 657 -5.03 -6.51 -16.44
CA THR A 657 -4.74 -6.47 -15.00
C THR A 657 -3.32 -5.93 -14.81
N VAL A 658 -3.16 -4.85 -14.04
CA VAL A 658 -1.87 -4.23 -13.77
C VAL A 658 -1.33 -4.69 -12.41
N PHE A 659 -0.12 -5.23 -12.39
CA PHE A 659 0.56 -5.70 -11.19
C PHE A 659 1.85 -4.92 -10.93
N PRO A 660 1.97 -4.22 -9.79
CA PRO A 660 3.17 -3.50 -9.41
C PRO A 660 4.16 -4.39 -8.63
N VAL A 661 5.40 -4.54 -9.12
CA VAL A 661 6.45 -5.33 -8.45
C VAL A 661 6.79 -4.76 -7.07
N HIS A 662 6.91 -3.44 -6.96
CA HIS A 662 7.24 -2.75 -5.71
C HIS A 662 6.03 -2.19 -4.96
N GLY A 663 4.81 -2.54 -5.39
CA GLY A 663 3.56 -2.02 -4.83
C GLY A 663 3.29 -0.57 -5.24
N THR A 664 2.43 0.11 -4.49
CA THR A 664 2.13 1.54 -4.72
C THR A 664 2.04 2.32 -3.41
N ALA A 665 2.47 3.57 -3.46
CA ALA A 665 2.25 4.57 -2.42
C ALA A 665 1.17 5.61 -2.81
N ALA A 666 0.70 5.59 -4.06
CA ALA A 666 -0.25 6.58 -4.56
C ALA A 666 -1.64 6.40 -3.94
N PRO A 667 -2.40 7.48 -3.71
CA PRO A 667 -3.79 7.40 -3.30
C PRO A 667 -4.64 6.62 -4.33
N ILE A 668 -5.55 5.78 -3.83
CA ILE A 668 -6.45 4.97 -4.67
C ILE A 668 -7.26 5.84 -5.65
N ALA A 669 -7.71 7.02 -5.20
CA ALA A 669 -8.46 7.95 -6.05
C ALA A 669 -7.62 8.50 -7.23
N GLU A 670 -6.31 8.71 -7.02
CA GLU A 670 -5.41 9.15 -8.10
C GLU A 670 -5.20 8.01 -9.11
N ILE A 671 -5.05 6.78 -8.62
CA ILE A 671 -4.91 5.58 -9.45
C ILE A 671 -6.12 5.42 -10.37
N TYR A 672 -7.33 5.29 -9.82
CA TYR A 672 -8.51 5.03 -10.67
C TYR A 672 -8.91 6.23 -11.55
N ALA A 673 -8.47 7.45 -11.24
CA ALA A 673 -8.66 8.59 -12.13
C ALA A 673 -7.73 8.57 -13.36
N ASP A 674 -6.56 7.91 -13.27
CA ASP A 674 -5.52 7.92 -14.31
C ASP A 674 -5.52 6.67 -15.21
N PHE A 675 -6.44 5.72 -15.00
CA PHE A 675 -6.61 4.53 -15.84
C PHE A 675 -8.03 4.44 -16.42
N PRO A 676 -8.24 3.71 -17.53
CA PRO A 676 -9.58 3.32 -17.95
C PRO A 676 -10.28 2.54 -16.84
N ASP A 677 -11.58 2.77 -16.70
CA ASP A 677 -12.40 2.22 -15.62
C ASP A 677 -12.65 0.70 -15.73
N ASN A 678 -12.32 0.08 -16.87
CA ASN A 678 -12.40 -1.36 -17.12
C ASN A 678 -11.08 -2.10 -16.86
N VAL A 679 -10.01 -1.42 -16.41
CA VAL A 679 -8.72 -2.03 -16.08
C VAL A 679 -8.68 -2.42 -14.61
N GLU A 680 -8.25 -3.65 -14.33
CA GLU A 680 -8.04 -4.13 -12.96
C GLU A 680 -6.66 -3.66 -12.45
N ILE A 681 -6.62 -2.86 -11.38
CA ILE A 681 -5.36 -2.36 -10.83
C ILE A 681 -5.06 -3.01 -9.47
N VAL A 682 -4.04 -3.87 -9.42
CA VAL A 682 -3.64 -4.59 -8.20
C VAL A 682 -2.83 -3.66 -7.28
N HIS A 683 -3.51 -2.75 -6.59
CA HIS A 683 -2.87 -1.71 -5.77
C HIS A 683 -2.55 -2.14 -4.33
N ASP A 684 -3.01 -3.31 -3.89
CA ASP A 684 -2.88 -3.81 -2.53
C ASP A 684 -1.82 -4.93 -2.39
N LEU A 685 -1.25 -5.42 -3.49
CA LEU A 685 -0.21 -6.44 -3.52
C LEU A 685 1.14 -5.90 -4.03
N ASN A 686 2.18 -6.70 -3.83
CA ASN A 686 3.52 -6.47 -4.39
C ASN A 686 4.23 -7.81 -4.64
N HIS A 687 5.52 -7.77 -5.01
CA HIS A 687 6.28 -8.98 -5.31
C HIS A 687 6.30 -10.06 -4.22
N HIS A 688 6.15 -9.72 -2.93
CA HIS A 688 6.04 -10.71 -1.86
C HIS A 688 4.79 -11.59 -2.00
N ASP A 689 3.74 -11.05 -2.62
CA ASP A 689 2.46 -11.74 -2.86
C ASP A 689 2.40 -12.38 -4.25
N PHE A 690 3.34 -12.05 -5.15
CA PHE A 690 3.30 -12.42 -6.57
C PHE A 690 3.13 -13.92 -6.76
N ASN A 691 3.89 -14.74 -6.03
CA ASN A 691 3.81 -16.20 -6.15
C ASN A 691 2.40 -16.72 -5.83
N LYS A 692 1.75 -16.19 -4.78
CA LYS A 692 0.38 -16.58 -4.44
C LYS A 692 -0.59 -16.09 -5.52
N PHE A 693 -0.49 -14.81 -5.88
CA PHE A 693 -1.34 -14.16 -6.88
C PHE A 693 -1.35 -14.91 -8.22
N ILE A 694 -0.16 -15.24 -8.75
CA ILE A 694 -0.04 -15.85 -10.06
C ILE A 694 -0.44 -17.34 -10.05
N ASN A 695 -0.25 -18.04 -8.92
CA ASN A 695 -0.76 -19.41 -8.75
C ASN A 695 -2.28 -19.46 -8.61
N ASP A 696 -2.89 -18.54 -7.86
CA ASP A 696 -4.35 -18.41 -7.76
C ASP A 696 -4.99 -18.10 -9.13
N ARG A 697 -4.21 -17.50 -10.03
CA ARG A 697 -4.60 -17.12 -11.41
C ARG A 697 -3.90 -17.96 -12.48
N LYS A 698 -3.52 -19.20 -12.15
CA LYS A 698 -2.83 -20.08 -13.08
C LYS A 698 -3.70 -20.37 -14.31
N ASN A 699 -3.13 -20.16 -15.50
CA ASN A 699 -3.83 -20.27 -16.80
C ASN A 699 -4.98 -19.27 -17.01
N TYR A 700 -5.09 -18.24 -16.19
CA TYR A 700 -6.11 -17.19 -16.36
C TYR A 700 -5.76 -16.20 -17.46
N PHE A 701 -4.47 -15.85 -17.56
CA PHE A 701 -3.97 -14.85 -18.50
C PHE A 701 -3.57 -15.51 -19.82
N ASP A 702 -4.01 -14.90 -20.91
CA ASP A 702 -3.59 -15.28 -22.26
C ASP A 702 -2.22 -14.67 -22.61
N CYS A 703 -1.87 -13.56 -21.95
CA CYS A 703 -0.58 -12.91 -22.09
C CYS A 703 -0.08 -12.34 -20.76
N ILE A 704 1.21 -12.51 -20.48
CA ILE A 704 1.95 -11.83 -19.41
C ILE A 704 2.92 -10.85 -20.08
N TRP A 705 2.65 -9.57 -19.95
CA TRP A 705 3.45 -8.46 -20.46
C TRP A 705 4.32 -7.93 -19.33
N ILE A 706 5.63 -8.11 -19.42
CA ILE A 706 6.59 -7.73 -18.38
C ILE A 706 7.36 -6.51 -18.85
N CYS A 707 7.23 -5.39 -18.14
CA CYS A 707 8.00 -4.20 -18.42
C CYS A 707 9.36 -4.24 -17.72
N ARG A 708 10.40 -3.90 -18.47
CA ARG A 708 11.81 -3.81 -18.09
C ARG A 708 12.45 -5.17 -17.80
N ALA A 709 13.69 -5.33 -18.25
CA ALA A 709 14.41 -6.61 -18.17
C ALA A 709 14.72 -7.03 -16.73
N HIS A 710 14.94 -6.06 -15.82
CA HIS A 710 15.19 -6.39 -14.42
C HIS A 710 13.97 -7.02 -13.73
N ASN A 711 12.74 -6.67 -14.12
CA ASN A 711 11.54 -7.31 -13.58
C ASN A 711 11.42 -8.76 -14.04
N LEU A 712 11.74 -9.03 -15.32
CA LEU A 712 11.82 -10.41 -15.81
C LEU A 712 12.86 -11.20 -15.02
N ASN A 713 14.06 -10.66 -14.85
CA ASN A 713 15.13 -11.34 -14.11
C ASN A 713 14.76 -11.59 -12.65
N PHE A 714 14.08 -10.62 -12.03
CA PHE A 714 13.63 -10.73 -10.65
C PHE A 714 12.51 -11.77 -10.47
N LEU A 715 11.59 -11.87 -11.43
CA LEU A 715 10.43 -12.77 -11.36
C LEU A 715 10.66 -14.13 -12.02
N TYR A 716 11.78 -14.33 -12.71
CA TYR A 716 12.05 -15.52 -13.54
C TYR A 716 11.81 -16.84 -12.79
N GLY A 717 12.35 -17.00 -11.58
CA GLY A 717 12.20 -18.23 -10.81
C GLY A 717 10.72 -18.59 -10.55
N TYR A 718 9.88 -17.60 -10.22
CA TYR A 718 8.44 -17.82 -10.05
C TYR A 718 7.75 -18.19 -11.37
N LEU A 719 8.14 -17.55 -12.48
CA LEU A 719 7.57 -17.79 -13.80
C LEU A 719 7.94 -19.18 -14.34
N GLU A 720 9.17 -19.63 -14.07
CA GLU A 720 9.66 -20.96 -14.41
C GLU A 720 8.89 -22.05 -13.63
N ASP A 721 8.72 -21.84 -12.31
CA ASP A 721 7.99 -22.77 -11.42
C ASP A 721 6.50 -22.94 -11.80
N LEU A 722 5.88 -21.93 -12.41
CA LEU A 722 4.49 -22.02 -12.86
C LEU A 722 4.28 -23.08 -13.95
N ASN A 723 5.33 -23.43 -14.69
CA ASN A 723 5.29 -24.32 -15.85
C ASN A 723 4.17 -23.91 -16.83
N LEU A 724 4.22 -22.63 -17.24
CA LEU A 724 3.23 -22.04 -18.15
C LEU A 724 3.21 -22.81 -19.47
N ASN A 725 2.01 -23.03 -20.02
CA ASN A 725 1.90 -23.56 -21.36
C ASN A 725 2.05 -22.40 -22.36
N PRO A 726 3.16 -22.32 -23.13
CA PRO A 726 3.40 -21.20 -24.05
C PRO A 726 2.38 -21.15 -25.21
N ASN A 727 1.67 -22.25 -25.46
CA ASN A 727 0.56 -22.26 -26.43
C ASN A 727 -0.74 -21.68 -25.84
N LYS A 728 -0.81 -21.39 -24.54
CA LYS A 728 -1.96 -20.77 -23.89
C LYS A 728 -1.66 -19.36 -23.38
N THR A 729 -0.49 -19.19 -22.78
CA THR A 729 -0.06 -17.92 -22.18
C THR A 729 1.25 -17.50 -22.83
N SER A 730 1.24 -16.40 -23.58
CA SER A 730 2.47 -15.79 -24.10
C SER A 730 3.13 -14.90 -23.05
N VAL A 731 4.45 -14.92 -22.98
CA VAL A 731 5.23 -14.00 -22.15
C VAL A 731 5.97 -13.04 -23.07
N ILE A 732 5.73 -11.75 -22.88
CA ILE A 732 6.30 -10.66 -23.68
C ILE A 732 7.16 -9.80 -22.76
N LEU A 733 8.38 -9.50 -23.18
CA LEU A 733 9.24 -8.52 -22.52
C LEU A 733 9.13 -7.19 -23.25
N ASP A 734 8.72 -6.13 -22.57
CA ASP A 734 8.84 -4.76 -23.06
C ASP A 734 10.05 -4.11 -22.43
N THR A 735 11.05 -3.76 -23.23
CA THR A 735 12.30 -3.23 -22.69
C THR A 735 12.12 -1.88 -22.02
N GLU A 736 11.21 -1.04 -22.54
CA GLU A 736 11.07 0.40 -22.26
C GLU A 736 12.34 1.23 -22.56
N ALA A 737 13.50 0.76 -22.12
CA ALA A 737 14.83 1.19 -22.52
C ALA A 737 15.81 0.02 -22.36
N ILE A 738 16.87 0.00 -23.17
CA ILE A 738 18.01 -0.90 -22.93
C ILE A 738 19.03 -0.18 -22.05
N PHE A 739 19.10 -0.56 -20.76
CA PHE A 739 19.92 0.12 -19.76
C PHE A 739 21.42 -0.03 -20.05
N SER A 740 21.86 -1.16 -20.59
CA SER A 740 23.26 -1.40 -20.96
C SER A 740 23.78 -0.38 -21.99
N LEU A 741 22.93 0.12 -22.89
CA LEU A 741 23.31 1.19 -23.83
C LEU A 741 23.55 2.52 -23.12
N ARG A 742 22.78 2.82 -22.06
CA ARG A 742 22.99 4.00 -21.24
C ARG A 742 24.26 3.88 -20.41
N GLU A 743 24.50 2.71 -19.81
CA GLU A 743 25.72 2.44 -19.04
C GLU A 743 26.97 2.58 -19.90
N GLU A 744 26.93 2.12 -21.16
CA GLU A 744 28.04 2.29 -22.11
C GLU A 744 28.34 3.78 -22.38
N LEU A 745 27.31 4.58 -22.63
CA LEU A 745 27.47 6.03 -22.86
C LEU A 745 27.98 6.75 -21.62
N GLN A 746 27.50 6.37 -20.43
CA GLN A 746 27.98 6.92 -19.17
C GLN A 746 29.45 6.54 -18.93
N ALA A 747 29.83 5.28 -19.16
CA ALA A 747 31.22 4.84 -19.00
C ALA A 747 32.17 5.52 -19.99
N LYS A 748 31.75 5.70 -21.26
CA LYS A 748 32.49 6.48 -22.26
C LYS A 748 32.74 7.91 -21.78
N ARG A 749 31.73 8.55 -21.19
CA ARG A 749 31.86 9.91 -20.63
C ARG A 749 32.77 9.95 -19.41
N GLU A 750 32.67 8.97 -18.53
CA GLU A 750 33.50 8.87 -17.32
C GLU A 750 34.90 8.32 -17.60
N ASN A 751 35.24 8.04 -18.87
CA ASN A 751 36.47 7.38 -19.30
C ASN A 751 36.74 6.06 -18.55
N LYS A 752 35.69 5.27 -18.31
CA LYS A 752 35.75 3.95 -17.67
C LYS A 752 35.66 2.83 -18.71
N PRO A 753 36.38 1.71 -18.52
CA PRO A 753 36.20 0.53 -19.37
C PRO A 753 34.78 -0.04 -19.20
N PHE A 754 34.16 -0.48 -20.28
CA PHE A 754 32.83 -1.07 -20.28
C PHE A 754 32.72 -2.14 -21.35
N ASP A 755 32.23 -3.33 -20.97
CA ASP A 755 31.93 -4.42 -21.90
C ASP A 755 30.43 -4.47 -22.14
N LEU A 756 30.00 -4.00 -23.32
CA LEU A 756 28.59 -4.03 -23.70
C LEU A 756 28.06 -5.46 -23.84
N GLY A 757 28.88 -6.42 -24.27
CA GLY A 757 28.45 -7.80 -24.43
C GLY A 757 28.12 -8.45 -23.09
N GLU A 758 28.97 -8.26 -22.08
CA GLU A 758 28.71 -8.74 -20.72
C GLU A 758 27.48 -8.05 -20.10
N ALA A 759 27.35 -6.72 -20.28
CA ALA A 759 26.21 -5.97 -19.78
C ALA A 759 24.89 -6.44 -20.42
N MET A 760 24.84 -6.61 -21.75
CA MET A 760 23.67 -7.13 -22.46
C MET A 760 23.33 -8.55 -22.03
N ALA A 761 24.32 -9.43 -21.84
CA ALA A 761 24.10 -10.79 -21.37
C ALA A 761 23.51 -10.84 -19.96
N ARG A 762 23.92 -9.91 -19.08
CA ARG A 762 23.37 -9.74 -17.73
C ARG A 762 21.95 -9.16 -17.77
N GLU A 763 21.71 -8.13 -18.57
CA GLU A 763 20.41 -7.46 -18.66
C GLU A 763 19.34 -8.42 -19.23
N PHE A 764 19.65 -9.15 -20.31
CA PHE A 764 18.74 -10.07 -20.99
C PHE A 764 18.99 -11.54 -20.68
N GLN A 765 19.56 -11.85 -19.50
CA GLN A 765 19.89 -13.22 -19.08
C GLN A 765 18.73 -14.20 -19.29
N HIS A 766 17.50 -13.76 -19.00
CA HIS A 766 16.29 -14.57 -19.16
C HIS A 766 15.43 -14.18 -20.38
N GLY A 767 15.92 -13.33 -21.28
CA GLY A 767 15.16 -12.82 -22.42
C GLY A 767 14.62 -13.92 -23.35
N HIS A 768 15.31 -15.06 -23.44
CA HIS A 768 14.88 -16.22 -24.25
C HIS A 768 13.65 -16.94 -23.69
N PHE A 769 13.26 -16.66 -22.45
CA PHE A 769 12.00 -17.15 -21.87
C PHE A 769 10.77 -16.51 -22.55
N CYS A 770 10.93 -15.31 -23.08
CA CYS A 770 9.85 -14.55 -23.72
C CYS A 770 9.68 -14.97 -25.19
N GLN A 771 8.42 -15.03 -25.65
CA GLN A 771 8.10 -15.36 -27.04
C GLN A 771 8.32 -14.17 -27.97
N GLU A 772 8.12 -12.95 -27.47
CA GLU A 772 8.34 -11.70 -28.20
C GLU A 772 9.05 -10.72 -27.26
N ILE A 773 9.89 -9.86 -27.83
CA ILE A 773 10.52 -8.74 -27.13
C ILE A 773 10.12 -7.45 -27.84
N VAL A 774 9.60 -6.49 -27.10
CA VAL A 774 9.17 -5.19 -27.59
C VAL A 774 10.19 -4.14 -27.21
N THR A 775 10.51 -3.28 -28.17
CA THR A 775 11.44 -2.16 -28.04
C THR A 775 10.76 -0.84 -28.36
N VAL A 776 11.36 0.27 -27.92
CA VAL A 776 10.81 1.61 -28.15
C VAL A 776 11.38 2.28 -29.40
N SER A 777 12.44 1.74 -30.01
CA SER A 777 13.03 2.30 -31.22
C SER A 777 13.58 1.23 -32.17
N PRO A 778 13.64 1.51 -33.49
CA PRO A 778 14.30 0.63 -34.45
C PRO A 778 15.77 0.33 -34.11
N SER A 779 16.50 1.31 -33.58
CA SER A 779 17.90 1.12 -33.17
C SER A 779 18.06 0.11 -32.04
N GLU A 780 17.14 0.09 -31.07
CA GLU A 780 17.18 -0.90 -29.98
C GLU A 780 16.84 -2.30 -30.50
N ALA A 781 15.86 -2.42 -31.40
CA ALA A 781 15.54 -3.70 -32.05
C ALA A 781 16.76 -4.26 -32.79
N GLU A 782 17.48 -3.43 -33.57
CA GLU A 782 18.70 -3.85 -34.27
C GLU A 782 19.81 -4.31 -33.32
N VAL A 783 19.96 -3.66 -32.16
CA VAL A 783 20.91 -4.09 -31.13
C VAL A 783 20.50 -5.47 -30.61
N LEU A 784 19.24 -5.66 -30.23
CA LEU A 784 18.76 -6.96 -29.75
C LEU A 784 18.88 -8.07 -30.80
N HIS A 785 18.65 -7.77 -32.08
CA HIS A 785 18.87 -8.73 -33.17
C HIS A 785 20.32 -9.21 -33.23
N LYS A 786 21.30 -8.31 -33.06
CA LYS A 786 22.73 -8.64 -33.02
C LYS A 786 23.11 -9.48 -31.79
N PHE A 787 22.39 -9.31 -30.68
CA PHE A 787 22.62 -10.03 -29.42
C PHE A 787 21.74 -11.29 -29.26
N GLY A 788 21.17 -11.82 -30.35
CA GLY A 788 20.51 -13.14 -30.35
C GLY A 788 18.99 -13.13 -30.16
N PHE A 789 18.35 -11.97 -30.25
CA PHE A 789 16.90 -11.82 -30.14
C PHE A 789 16.26 -11.35 -31.46
N PRO A 790 16.28 -12.16 -32.54
CA PRO A 790 15.79 -11.75 -33.86
C PRO A 790 14.28 -11.45 -33.92
N HIS A 791 13.54 -11.83 -32.88
CA HIS A 791 12.11 -11.57 -32.74
C HIS A 791 11.80 -10.22 -32.06
N ALA A 792 12.81 -9.38 -31.78
CA ALA A 792 12.55 -8.07 -31.22
C ALA A 792 11.77 -7.17 -32.21
N ARG A 793 10.65 -6.59 -31.77
CA ARG A 793 9.77 -5.71 -32.55
C ARG A 793 9.68 -4.32 -31.96
N VAL A 794 9.35 -3.34 -32.80
CA VAL A 794 9.17 -1.95 -32.37
C VAL A 794 7.68 -1.68 -32.16
N VAL A 795 7.28 -1.34 -30.93
CA VAL A 795 5.95 -0.75 -30.65
C VAL A 795 6.05 0.76 -30.54
N GLY A 796 7.22 1.29 -30.16
CA GLY A 796 7.44 2.73 -30.12
C GLY A 796 6.71 3.42 -28.98
N THR A 797 6.22 4.63 -29.23
CA THR A 797 5.49 5.46 -28.25
C THR A 797 4.34 6.18 -28.95
N TYR A 798 3.18 6.25 -28.31
CA TYR A 798 2.06 7.06 -28.76
C TYR A 798 2.20 8.51 -28.25
N ARG A 799 2.02 9.50 -29.12
CA ARG A 799 1.96 10.91 -28.72
C ARG A 799 1.01 11.71 -29.61
N PRO A 800 -0.17 12.14 -29.11
CA PRO A 800 -1.07 12.98 -29.90
C PRO A 800 -0.50 14.38 -30.09
N VAL A 801 -0.69 14.95 -31.28
CA VAL A 801 -0.29 16.32 -31.59
C VAL A 801 -1.40 17.28 -31.17
N ILE A 802 -1.08 18.21 -30.26
CA ILE A 802 -2.01 19.16 -29.63
C ILE A 802 -1.34 20.55 -29.63
N PRO A 803 -1.20 21.20 -30.80
CA PRO A 803 -0.39 22.39 -30.94
C PRO A 803 -1.03 23.57 -30.20
N THR A 804 -0.21 24.28 -29.43
CA THR A 804 -0.67 25.41 -28.61
C THR A 804 -0.86 26.69 -29.45
N PRO A 805 -1.87 27.52 -29.15
CA PRO A 805 -2.32 28.56 -30.08
C PRO A 805 -1.44 29.81 -30.16
N ARG A 806 -0.57 30.11 -29.17
CA ARG A 806 0.25 31.35 -29.22
C ARG A 806 1.19 31.39 -30.41
N SER A 807 1.32 32.60 -30.96
CA SER A 807 2.25 32.95 -32.03
C SER A 807 3.71 32.92 -31.54
N PHE A 808 4.66 33.07 -32.47
CA PHE A 808 6.08 33.18 -32.13
C PHE A 808 6.38 34.44 -31.29
N GLU A 809 5.80 35.57 -31.67
CA GLU A 809 6.03 36.88 -31.03
C GLU A 809 5.54 36.91 -29.57
N ASP A 810 4.43 36.23 -29.28
CA ASP A 810 3.80 36.20 -27.94
C ASP A 810 4.45 35.20 -26.96
N ARG A 811 5.42 34.39 -27.44
CA ARG A 811 6.14 33.41 -26.64
C ARG A 811 7.46 33.97 -26.14
N ALA A 812 7.87 33.61 -24.93
CA ALA A 812 9.18 34.00 -24.40
C ALA A 812 9.76 32.93 -23.47
N GLY A 813 11.07 32.92 -23.32
CA GLY A 813 11.76 31.99 -22.41
C GLY A 813 11.95 30.57 -22.95
N LEU A 814 12.56 29.76 -22.08
CA LEU A 814 12.97 28.38 -22.30
C LEU A 814 12.22 27.45 -21.33
N VAL A 815 12.02 26.20 -21.72
CA VAL A 815 11.46 25.16 -20.82
C VAL A 815 12.31 23.90 -20.83
N PHE A 816 12.52 23.34 -19.63
CA PHE A 816 13.04 21.99 -19.43
C PHE A 816 12.05 21.20 -18.59
N VAL A 817 11.65 20.03 -19.11
CA VAL A 817 10.78 19.08 -18.40
C VAL A 817 11.55 17.81 -18.10
N GLY A 818 11.57 17.41 -16.82
CA GLY A 818 12.19 16.16 -16.39
C GLY A 818 12.23 15.98 -14.88
N SER A 819 12.00 14.74 -14.43
CA SER A 819 12.11 14.36 -13.02
C SER A 819 13.58 14.28 -12.56
N LEU A 820 13.87 14.76 -11.36
CA LEU A 820 15.19 14.74 -10.72
C LEU A 820 15.18 13.78 -9.52
N TYR A 821 15.78 12.60 -9.71
CA TYR A 821 15.81 11.55 -8.67
C TYR A 821 17.12 11.50 -7.89
N ALA A 822 18.26 11.69 -8.56
CA ALA A 822 19.59 11.66 -7.96
C ALA A 822 20.58 12.47 -8.80
N GLU A 823 21.73 12.82 -8.20
CA GLU A 823 22.77 13.65 -8.84
C GLU A 823 23.43 12.97 -10.05
N ASN A 824 23.46 11.63 -10.07
CA ASN A 824 24.03 10.83 -11.16
C ASN A 824 23.04 10.55 -12.32
N THR A 825 21.90 11.23 -12.37
CA THR A 825 20.89 11.01 -13.40
C THR A 825 21.07 11.90 -14.63
N PRO A 826 20.66 11.46 -15.83
CA PRO A 826 20.73 12.25 -17.06
C PRO A 826 20.10 13.64 -16.94
N ASN A 827 18.95 13.75 -16.28
CA ASN A 827 18.25 15.03 -16.14
C ASN A 827 19.01 16.00 -15.22
N TYR A 828 19.53 15.50 -14.09
CA TYR A 828 20.32 16.33 -13.19
C TYR A 828 21.60 16.82 -13.87
N ASP A 829 22.30 15.92 -14.55
CA ASP A 829 23.50 16.25 -15.32
C ASP A 829 23.23 17.25 -16.45
N SER A 830 22.14 17.04 -17.22
CA SER A 830 21.71 17.94 -18.29
C SER A 830 21.47 19.35 -17.76
N LEU A 831 20.81 19.47 -16.60
CA LEU A 831 20.55 20.75 -15.96
C LEU A 831 21.82 21.40 -15.43
N ASN A 832 22.71 20.62 -14.83
CA ASN A 832 23.97 21.15 -14.31
C ASN A 832 24.83 21.72 -15.44
N TRP A 833 25.03 20.95 -16.52
CA TRP A 833 25.76 21.41 -17.70
C TRP A 833 25.11 22.63 -18.34
N PHE A 834 23.79 22.63 -18.46
CA PHE A 834 23.06 23.76 -19.03
C PHE A 834 23.25 25.03 -18.21
N ILE A 835 23.09 24.96 -16.90
CA ILE A 835 23.17 26.15 -16.04
C ILE A 835 24.61 26.66 -15.91
N GLU A 836 25.59 25.77 -15.81
CA GLU A 836 27.00 26.15 -15.61
C GLU A 836 27.66 26.67 -16.89
N GLU A 837 27.36 26.08 -18.05
CA GLU A 837 28.11 26.34 -19.28
C GLU A 837 27.27 26.99 -20.38
N ILE A 838 26.00 26.61 -20.55
CA ILE A 838 25.20 27.06 -21.70
C ILE A 838 24.45 28.36 -21.39
N LEU A 839 23.75 28.41 -20.26
CA LEU A 839 22.89 29.52 -19.88
C LEU A 839 23.65 30.86 -19.79
N PRO A 840 24.88 30.96 -19.23
CA PRO A 840 25.62 32.23 -19.20
C PRO A 840 25.91 32.79 -20.60
N ARG A 841 26.11 31.91 -21.59
CA ARG A 841 26.36 32.29 -22.99
C ARG A 841 25.08 32.75 -23.68
N VAL A 842 23.96 32.08 -23.43
CA VAL A 842 22.63 32.50 -23.92
C VAL A 842 22.25 33.87 -23.34
N GLU A 843 22.53 34.09 -22.05
CA GLU A 843 22.26 35.36 -21.37
C GLU A 843 23.06 36.54 -21.93
N ALA A 844 24.32 36.30 -22.31
CA ALA A 844 25.16 37.34 -22.93
C ALA A 844 24.56 37.86 -24.25
N GLU A 845 23.79 37.04 -24.97
CA GLU A 845 23.22 37.36 -26.28
C GLU A 845 21.75 37.81 -26.24
N LEU A 846 20.94 37.25 -25.33
CA LEU A 846 19.48 37.46 -25.32
C LEU A 846 18.97 38.24 -24.09
N GLY A 847 19.82 38.49 -23.08
CA GLY A 847 19.44 39.29 -21.92
C GLY A 847 18.32 38.67 -21.07
N TRP A 848 17.37 39.50 -20.61
CA TRP A 848 16.39 39.09 -19.58
C TRP A 848 15.18 38.30 -20.08
N GLU A 849 14.95 38.30 -21.39
CA GLU A 849 13.78 37.65 -22.01
C GLU A 849 13.88 36.11 -22.00
N THR A 850 15.07 35.55 -21.80
CA THR A 850 15.31 34.10 -21.72
C THR A 850 15.35 33.59 -20.28
N ARG A 851 14.17 33.49 -19.64
CA ARG A 851 14.03 32.71 -18.39
C ARG A 851 13.93 31.22 -18.66
N LEU A 852 14.58 30.41 -17.84
CA LEU A 852 14.44 28.94 -17.87
C LEU A 852 13.34 28.49 -16.90
N ASN A 853 12.31 27.84 -17.43
CA ASN A 853 11.23 27.21 -16.66
C ASN A 853 11.57 25.74 -16.42
N LEU A 854 11.73 25.35 -15.16
CA LEU A 854 11.99 23.97 -14.75
C LEU A 854 10.72 23.34 -14.20
N VAL A 855 10.32 22.23 -14.81
CA VAL A 855 9.09 21.51 -14.48
C VAL A 855 9.39 20.02 -14.30
N GLY A 856 8.86 19.41 -13.24
CA GLY A 856 9.06 18.00 -12.95
C GLY A 856 9.13 17.66 -11.46
N HIS A 857 9.03 16.36 -11.18
CA HIS A 857 9.17 15.82 -9.82
C HIS A 857 10.61 15.94 -9.32
N VAL A 858 10.78 16.10 -8.00
CA VAL A 858 12.10 16.05 -7.34
C VAL A 858 11.99 15.10 -6.16
N ALA A 859 12.91 14.14 -6.11
CA ALA A 859 13.04 13.24 -4.98
C ALA A 859 13.31 14.04 -3.68
N PRO A 860 12.64 13.70 -2.56
CA PRO A 860 12.92 14.29 -1.26
C PRO A 860 14.39 14.13 -0.88
N GLY A 861 15.04 15.20 -0.40
CA GLY A 861 16.44 15.19 0.04
C GLY A 861 17.47 15.53 -1.05
N LEU A 862 17.06 15.67 -2.32
CA LEU A 862 17.96 16.13 -3.37
C LEU A 862 18.25 17.63 -3.21
N ALA A 863 19.54 18.00 -3.13
CA ALA A 863 19.96 19.39 -2.99
C ALA A 863 19.73 20.16 -4.30
N LEU A 864 18.83 21.16 -4.25
CA LEU A 864 18.51 22.03 -5.39
C LEU A 864 18.93 23.48 -5.17
N ASP A 865 19.64 23.79 -4.09
CA ASP A 865 19.95 25.17 -3.71
C ASP A 865 20.65 25.92 -4.84
N ARG A 866 21.55 25.23 -5.56
CA ARG A 866 22.24 25.77 -6.75
C ARG A 866 21.29 26.17 -7.89
N PHE A 867 20.20 25.43 -8.09
CA PHE A 867 19.23 25.72 -9.17
C PHE A 867 18.23 26.79 -8.72
N ARG A 868 17.76 26.71 -7.46
CA ARG A 868 16.77 27.63 -6.90
C ARG A 868 17.31 29.03 -6.64
N ALA A 869 18.62 29.14 -6.34
CA ALA A 869 19.27 30.43 -6.13
C ALA A 869 19.57 31.18 -7.44
N HIS A 870 19.48 30.52 -8.60
CA HIS A 870 19.81 31.15 -9.87
C HIS A 870 18.68 32.11 -10.31
N SER A 871 19.00 33.41 -10.45
CA SER A 871 18.01 34.48 -10.71
C SER A 871 17.22 34.34 -12.02
N ARG A 872 17.69 33.48 -12.93
CA ARG A 872 17.14 33.22 -14.27
C ARG A 872 16.34 31.92 -14.38
N VAL A 873 16.29 31.15 -13.31
CA VAL A 873 15.60 29.86 -13.24
C VAL A 873 14.30 30.04 -12.47
N THR A 874 13.19 29.63 -13.08
CA THR A 874 11.88 29.57 -12.41
C THR A 874 11.52 28.11 -12.17
N TRP A 875 11.39 27.75 -10.90
CA TRP A 875 11.04 26.40 -10.48
C TRP A 875 9.54 26.25 -10.30
N HIS A 876 8.90 25.41 -11.12
CA HIS A 876 7.45 25.14 -11.03
C HIS A 876 7.13 23.85 -10.24
N GLY A 877 8.08 22.92 -10.16
CA GLY A 877 7.84 21.60 -9.56
C GLY A 877 6.93 20.72 -10.45
N PRO A 878 6.29 19.69 -9.88
CA PRO A 878 5.29 18.90 -10.61
C PRO A 878 4.03 19.73 -10.86
N VAL A 879 3.51 19.69 -12.09
CA VAL A 879 2.28 20.40 -12.50
C VAL A 879 1.28 19.40 -13.07
N ALA A 880 -0.01 19.67 -12.90
CA ALA A 880 -1.08 18.82 -13.43
C ALA A 880 -1.29 18.98 -14.95
N ASP A 881 -0.96 20.16 -15.50
CA ASP A 881 -1.09 20.46 -16.93
C ASP A 881 0.12 21.28 -17.40
N LEU A 882 0.82 20.78 -18.41
CA LEU A 882 1.98 21.43 -19.03
C LEU A 882 1.59 22.38 -20.16
N THR A 883 0.34 22.33 -20.64
CA THR A 883 -0.15 23.12 -21.78
C THR A 883 0.11 24.62 -21.60
N PRO A 884 -0.15 25.26 -20.44
CA PRO A 884 0.10 26.69 -20.28
C PRO A 884 1.58 27.06 -20.34
N ILE A 885 2.46 26.18 -19.87
CA ILE A 885 3.92 26.41 -19.87
C ILE A 885 4.47 26.25 -21.29
N TYR A 886 4.08 25.20 -22.00
CA TYR A 886 4.47 25.02 -23.40
C TYR A 886 3.87 26.10 -24.31
N ASP A 887 2.64 26.57 -24.07
CA ASP A 887 2.04 27.69 -24.83
C ASP A 887 2.79 29.01 -24.61
N ALA A 888 3.35 29.22 -23.42
CA ALA A 888 4.11 30.44 -23.10
C ALA A 888 5.56 30.42 -23.57
N CYS A 889 6.23 29.27 -23.57
CA CYS A 889 7.66 29.18 -23.87
C CYS A 889 7.95 29.19 -25.37
N ARG A 890 9.06 29.82 -25.77
CA ARG A 890 9.50 29.88 -27.17
C ARG A 890 10.32 28.65 -27.56
N ILE A 891 11.15 28.13 -26.67
CA ILE A 891 12.04 27.00 -26.97
C ILE A 891 11.99 25.97 -25.84
N ALA A 892 11.92 24.69 -26.18
CA ALA A 892 12.23 23.61 -25.26
C ALA A 892 13.72 23.21 -25.38
N ILE A 893 14.32 22.80 -24.28
CA ILE A 893 15.73 22.36 -24.26
C ILE A 893 15.86 20.92 -23.76
N ALA A 894 16.72 20.14 -24.42
CA ALA A 894 17.11 18.81 -23.98
C ALA A 894 18.63 18.60 -24.12
N PRO A 895 19.45 19.20 -23.23
CA PRO A 895 20.90 19.16 -23.29
C PRO A 895 21.45 17.85 -22.71
N THR A 896 20.94 16.70 -23.18
CA THR A 896 21.22 15.39 -22.59
C THR A 896 22.49 14.76 -23.15
N ARG A 897 23.44 14.46 -22.26
CA ARG A 897 24.76 13.93 -22.64
C ARG A 897 24.86 12.41 -22.65
N PHE A 898 24.01 11.74 -21.88
CA PHE A 898 23.91 10.28 -21.84
C PHE A 898 22.46 9.90 -21.51
N ALA A 899 21.88 8.97 -22.26
CA ALA A 899 20.52 8.46 -22.09
C ALA A 899 20.32 7.17 -22.90
N ALA A 900 19.28 6.39 -22.56
CA ALA A 900 18.75 5.31 -23.40
C ALA A 900 17.22 5.44 -23.46
N GLY A 901 16.60 4.65 -24.34
CA GLY A 901 15.16 4.71 -24.58
C GLY A 901 14.74 5.92 -25.39
N THR A 902 13.45 6.23 -25.32
CA THR A 902 12.83 7.29 -26.11
C THR A 902 12.99 8.66 -25.45
N PRO A 903 13.44 9.72 -26.17
CA PRO A 903 13.53 11.09 -25.64
C PRO A 903 12.15 11.75 -25.50
N TYR A 904 11.27 11.20 -24.67
CA TYR A 904 9.85 11.56 -24.57
C TYR A 904 9.60 13.07 -24.36
N LYS A 905 10.47 13.76 -23.61
CA LYS A 905 10.38 15.21 -23.41
C LYS A 905 10.41 16.01 -24.72
N VAL A 906 11.09 15.49 -25.74
CA VAL A 906 11.17 16.13 -27.06
C VAL A 906 9.89 15.88 -27.84
N TYR A 907 9.35 14.65 -27.82
CA TYR A 907 8.02 14.36 -28.39
C TYR A 907 6.93 15.18 -27.72
N GLU A 908 7.00 15.35 -26.40
CA GLU A 908 6.05 16.15 -25.64
C GLU A 908 6.10 17.62 -26.06
N ALA A 909 7.28 18.25 -26.05
CA ALA A 909 7.43 19.64 -26.49
C ALA A 909 6.95 19.83 -27.94
N ALA A 910 7.37 18.95 -28.84
CA ALA A 910 6.96 18.95 -30.24
C ALA A 910 5.45 18.78 -30.41
N SER A 911 4.80 17.94 -29.60
CA SER A 911 3.34 17.74 -29.66
C SER A 911 2.56 19.01 -29.34
N PHE A 912 3.09 19.86 -28.45
CA PHE A 912 2.53 21.17 -28.14
C PHE A 912 2.95 22.26 -29.14
N GLY A 913 3.73 21.91 -30.16
CA GLY A 913 4.22 22.81 -31.19
C GLY A 913 5.37 23.69 -30.73
N VAL A 914 6.19 23.24 -29.79
CA VAL A 914 7.35 23.97 -29.27
C VAL A 914 8.65 23.38 -29.86
N PRO A 915 9.35 24.10 -30.75
CA PRO A 915 10.66 23.69 -31.27
C PRO A 915 11.68 23.44 -30.15
N THR A 916 12.53 22.44 -30.36
CA THR A 916 13.48 21.96 -29.34
C THR A 916 14.92 22.02 -29.83
N VAL A 917 15.82 22.49 -28.96
CA VAL A 917 17.28 22.32 -29.14
C VAL A 917 17.73 21.09 -28.34
N VAL A 918 18.40 20.18 -29.03
CA VAL A 918 18.76 18.86 -28.51
C VAL A 918 20.23 18.55 -28.77
N THR A 919 20.79 17.57 -28.07
CA THR A 919 22.08 17.00 -28.46
C THR A 919 21.95 16.06 -29.67
N ASP A 920 23.03 15.85 -30.41
CA ASP A 920 23.12 14.90 -31.53
C ASP A 920 22.86 13.45 -31.08
N LEU A 921 23.11 13.14 -29.80
CA LEU A 921 22.64 11.92 -29.14
C LEU A 921 21.12 11.76 -29.25
N LEU A 922 20.35 12.75 -28.77
CA LEU A 922 18.90 12.66 -28.80
C LEU A 922 18.35 12.70 -30.23
N ALA A 923 18.94 13.51 -31.12
CA ALA A 923 18.53 13.55 -32.53
C ALA A 923 18.67 12.17 -33.20
N ARG A 924 19.76 11.44 -32.93
CA ARG A 924 19.94 10.06 -33.39
C ARG A 924 18.92 9.09 -32.80
N GLN A 925 18.63 9.20 -31.50
CA GLN A 925 17.62 8.36 -30.83
C GLN A 925 16.21 8.59 -31.38
N LEU A 926 15.89 9.83 -31.74
CA LEU A 926 14.62 10.21 -32.38
C LEU A 926 14.55 9.81 -33.86
N GLY A 927 15.70 9.62 -34.52
CA GLY A 927 15.78 9.56 -35.98
C GLY A 927 15.39 10.88 -36.66
N TRP A 928 15.55 12.01 -35.96
CA TRP A 928 15.21 13.36 -36.44
C TRP A 928 16.45 14.09 -36.95
N LYS A 929 16.26 15.02 -37.89
CA LYS A 929 17.32 15.70 -38.62
C LYS A 929 17.49 17.15 -38.13
N HIS A 930 18.75 17.56 -38.07
CA HIS A 930 19.14 18.94 -37.81
C HIS A 930 18.50 19.89 -38.85
N GLU A 931 17.96 21.01 -38.39
CA GLU A 931 17.28 22.05 -39.20
C GLU A 931 15.96 21.63 -39.89
N GLN A 932 15.46 20.41 -39.63
CA GLN A 932 14.17 19.95 -40.14
C GLN A 932 13.16 19.80 -39.00
N GLU A 933 13.42 18.93 -38.02
CA GLU A 933 12.52 18.75 -36.87
C GLU A 933 13.09 19.36 -35.58
N VAL A 934 14.42 19.41 -35.44
CA VAL A 934 15.13 19.96 -34.26
C VAL A 934 16.42 20.68 -34.66
N LEU A 935 16.98 21.48 -33.74
CA LEU A 935 18.39 21.84 -33.80
C LEU A 935 19.21 20.87 -32.95
N ALA A 936 19.95 19.99 -33.62
CA ALA A 936 20.87 19.05 -33.00
C ALA A 936 22.28 19.64 -32.89
N VAL A 937 22.92 19.50 -31.73
CA VAL A 937 24.28 19.99 -31.45
C VAL A 937 25.12 18.85 -30.85
N PRO A 938 26.43 18.71 -31.18
CA PRO A 938 27.27 17.70 -30.58
C PRO A 938 27.22 17.69 -29.03
N VAL A 939 27.27 16.50 -28.43
CA VAL A 939 27.49 16.37 -26.97
C VAL A 939 28.76 17.13 -26.56
N ASP A 940 28.69 17.79 -25.40
CA ASP A 940 29.76 18.62 -24.80
C ASP A 940 30.14 19.90 -25.57
N ASP A 941 29.44 20.28 -26.65
CA ASP A 941 29.60 21.58 -27.32
C ASP A 941 28.68 22.65 -26.73
N ALA A 942 29.06 23.21 -25.58
CA ALA A 942 28.26 24.21 -24.88
C ALA A 942 28.11 25.53 -25.66
N GLU A 943 29.12 25.90 -26.45
CA GLU A 943 29.10 27.11 -27.29
C GLU A 943 28.14 26.95 -28.47
N GLY A 944 28.22 25.83 -29.18
CA GLY A 944 27.28 25.48 -30.25
C GLY A 944 25.86 25.36 -29.73
N PHE A 945 25.65 24.82 -28.53
CA PHE A 945 24.31 24.68 -27.95
C PHE A 945 23.69 26.05 -27.63
N ALA A 946 24.48 26.96 -27.05
CA ALA A 946 24.06 28.33 -26.81
C ALA A 946 23.76 29.06 -28.12
N ALA A 947 24.64 28.94 -29.13
CA ALA A 947 24.45 29.55 -30.45
C ALA A 947 23.17 29.04 -31.15
N ALA A 948 22.86 27.74 -31.04
CA ALA A 948 21.64 27.15 -31.57
C ALA A 948 20.38 27.73 -30.90
N ILE A 949 20.39 27.90 -29.58
CA ILE A 949 19.29 28.56 -28.85
C ILE A 949 19.13 30.00 -29.33
N VAL A 950 20.22 30.78 -29.40
CA VAL A 950 20.18 32.19 -29.82
C VAL A 950 19.61 32.34 -31.23
N ARG A 951 20.07 31.49 -32.17
CA ARG A 951 19.59 31.48 -33.55
C ARG A 951 18.10 31.15 -33.63
N LEU A 952 17.66 30.09 -32.95
CA LEU A 952 16.25 29.68 -32.94
C LEU A 952 15.35 30.72 -32.27
N TYR A 953 15.85 31.41 -31.24
CA TYR A 953 15.08 32.41 -30.51
C TYR A 953 14.85 33.70 -31.32
N ARG A 954 15.78 34.03 -32.24
CA ARG A 954 15.73 35.22 -33.10
C ARG A 954 15.08 34.98 -34.47
N SER A 955 14.97 33.73 -34.93
CA SER A 955 14.48 33.41 -36.28
C SER A 955 13.10 32.77 -36.26
N GLU A 956 12.06 33.57 -36.52
CA GLU A 956 10.69 33.07 -36.67
C GLU A 956 10.56 32.05 -37.81
N GLU A 957 11.23 32.29 -38.95
CA GLU A 957 11.19 31.37 -40.09
C GLU A 957 11.73 29.98 -39.72
N LEU A 958 12.88 29.92 -39.05
CA LEU A 958 13.45 28.65 -38.57
C LEU A 958 12.52 28.02 -37.52
N TRP A 959 11.97 28.82 -36.62
CA TRP A 959 11.05 28.34 -35.59
C TRP A 959 9.79 27.68 -36.17
N LEU A 960 9.13 28.34 -37.13
CA LEU A 960 7.94 27.82 -37.82
C LEU A 960 8.27 26.56 -38.62
N ARG A 961 9.44 26.53 -39.27
CA ARG A 961 9.90 25.35 -40.02
C ARG A 961 10.09 24.14 -39.12
N LEU A 962 10.81 24.30 -38.00
CA LEU A 962 11.02 23.21 -37.03
C LEU A 962 9.70 22.77 -36.39
N ARG A 963 8.82 23.72 -36.05
CA ARG A 963 7.48 23.43 -35.52
C ARG A 963 6.66 22.58 -36.48
N GLN A 964 6.70 22.89 -37.78
CA GLN A 964 5.98 22.10 -38.78
C GLN A 964 6.63 20.73 -38.98
N GLY A 965 7.96 20.68 -39.11
CA GLY A 965 8.69 19.43 -39.30
C GLY A 965 8.48 18.42 -38.17
N CYS A 966 8.60 18.86 -36.91
CA CYS A 966 8.39 17.96 -35.76
C CYS A 966 6.93 17.50 -35.66
N ARG A 967 5.96 18.35 -36.03
CA ARG A 967 4.54 17.99 -36.11
C ARG A 967 4.29 16.92 -37.16
N ASP A 968 4.74 17.13 -38.40
CA ASP A 968 4.55 16.19 -39.49
C ASP A 968 5.17 14.82 -39.14
N ARG A 969 6.34 14.85 -38.49
CA ARG A 969 7.02 13.65 -38.03
C ARG A 969 6.22 12.91 -36.95
N LEU A 970 5.73 13.61 -35.93
CA LEU A 970 4.89 13.03 -34.88
C LEU A 970 3.58 12.44 -35.44
N GLU A 971 2.88 13.14 -36.32
CA GLU A 971 1.65 12.63 -36.96
C GLU A 971 1.93 11.36 -37.78
N SER A 972 3.10 11.27 -38.42
CA SER A 972 3.47 10.10 -39.24
C SER A 972 3.92 8.88 -38.43
N GLU A 973 4.62 9.07 -37.31
CA GLU A 973 5.30 7.99 -36.57
C GLU A 973 4.65 7.64 -35.23
N HIS A 974 4.00 8.60 -34.58
CA HIS A 974 3.54 8.48 -33.18
C HIS A 974 2.01 8.61 -33.06
N SER A 975 1.28 8.43 -34.16
CA SER A 975 -0.17 8.43 -34.17
C SER A 975 -0.75 7.22 -33.45
N LYS A 976 -2.00 7.37 -32.97
CA LYS A 976 -2.73 6.29 -32.31
C LYS A 976 -2.90 5.06 -33.19
N ASP A 977 -3.11 5.27 -34.49
CA ASP A 977 -3.34 4.19 -35.46
C ASP A 977 -2.07 3.38 -35.71
N ARG A 978 -0.91 4.05 -35.87
CA ARG A 978 0.39 3.37 -35.96
C ARG A 978 0.70 2.57 -34.70
N TYR A 979 0.41 3.17 -33.55
CA TYR A 979 0.65 2.51 -32.27
C TYR A 979 -0.23 1.25 -32.10
N ARG A 980 -1.50 1.33 -32.50
CA ARG A 980 -2.41 0.18 -32.57
C ARG A 980 -1.96 -0.89 -33.56
N GLU A 981 -1.54 -0.48 -34.77
CA GLU A 981 -1.01 -1.37 -35.80
C GLU A 981 0.21 -2.14 -35.27
N ALA A 982 1.18 -1.43 -34.67
CA ALA A 982 2.37 -2.04 -34.09
C ALA A 982 2.02 -3.02 -32.95
N LEU A 983 1.12 -2.62 -32.06
CA LEU A 983 0.65 -3.49 -30.97
C LEU A 983 -0.05 -4.74 -31.51
N SER A 984 -0.85 -4.61 -32.58
CA SER A 984 -1.53 -5.75 -33.22
C SER A 984 -0.56 -6.76 -33.82
N HIS A 985 0.69 -6.38 -34.15
CA HIS A 985 1.69 -7.36 -34.62
C HIS A 985 2.35 -8.16 -33.50
N VAL A 986 2.37 -7.60 -32.28
CA VAL A 986 2.91 -8.25 -31.07
C VAL A 986 1.82 -9.06 -30.37
N LEU A 987 0.59 -8.55 -30.41
CA LEU A 987 -0.63 -9.21 -29.98
C LEU A 987 -1.50 -9.44 -31.23
N PRO A 988 -1.22 -10.42 -32.14
CA PRO A 988 -1.90 -10.72 -33.44
C PRO A 988 -3.42 -10.89 -33.47
N ALA A 989 -4.15 -10.29 -32.53
CA ALA A 989 -5.26 -10.87 -31.82
C ALA A 989 -4.87 -12.23 -31.22
N LEU A 990 -5.31 -12.45 -29.98
CA LEU A 990 -5.66 -13.78 -29.51
C LEU A 990 -6.88 -14.28 -30.33
N ASP A 991 -6.75 -14.27 -31.67
CA ASP A 991 -7.68 -14.81 -32.64
C ASP A 991 -7.61 -16.34 -32.57
N ARG A 992 -8.07 -16.83 -31.43
CA ARG A 992 -8.66 -18.14 -31.33
C ARG A 992 -10.16 -17.91 -31.31
N SER A 993 -10.69 -17.73 -32.50
CA SER A 993 -11.94 -18.39 -32.88
C SER A 993 -11.78 -19.91 -32.64
N ARG A 994 -11.83 -20.33 -31.38
CA ARG A 994 -12.10 -21.70 -30.94
C ARG A 994 -13.05 -21.69 -29.76
#